data_AF-A0A1R2B223-F1
#
_entry.id   AF-A0A1R2B223-F1
#
_cell.length_a   1.000
_cell.length_b   1.000
_cell.length_c   1.000
_cell.angle_alpha   90.00
_cell.angle_beta   90.00
_cell.angle_gamma   90.00
#
_symmetry.space_group_name_H-M   'P 1'
#
loop_
_entity.id
_entity.type
_entity.pdbx_description
1 polymer ?
#
loop_
_entity_poly.entity_id
_entity_poly.type
_entity_poly.pdbx_seq_one_letter_code
_entity_poly.pdbx_strand_id
1 'polypeptide(L)'
;MELLEESDMLSTLPDARTLIQGFQKLTEKRYLLLKRGKILKLKIFRYVTFTNDSLIYYSTATSQLEKGTISLQKSIAVPFISPIPQYRVCIKIMTYKSSEFYIFCHNDNELEIMMTYIKLASNSMLQSILDKLCFNAIDQEFQALNDLKTPKNLKLDLLTPKNVISRFLFSPTADGNFDAPEENIVLKFPKNAKENVKGSYTEHAEIEETIIEVQEMHTEKLSFFQTNRLLDFKILEDAPIEEIRELGVKYMWNYQLEYARKTFETIQKHDIRSSLFIAETYLFRLLITGRKCDIKSSMEKLEEFEKIVQVSEEPFSEIFLAELMLFKSIVLVVTGQKFKAFISLRNCWKTYKKYENAKGDDLDVKARVELGLGLFLLLISLSPISISTILRLAGFSSDRAEGLGHLHKCYELNSSRSPFAGILLSLYYIDLEPDITKATSIIESLSEKYPGCVLFHWVNSVISWKNNQLECAIEYLNKALRYCGEGLSNEAAFIKYELGWFYFLRFEWSLARKQFESILLETLSLSSELDSIVKDFVTTGKLENTQKITLENLCKGKKHSKKNKNWLESDKNLDRVYLPHKSCLITQFVSCIATLEKIDETWLKIIQASANTGGNSDLDNDFGGLSYSFQCRKSTILLPYEVIYFMKQHTKLLPYMLSRIFTIADETLGKIDRNYKENWPEYTSAKMLQIMALALNGDTTRAIDVCIDALQYVDQLPNWALYIAPHTLYWCSRVFIVEDRKPEAAGFLKKAKRYKNYIFDIHTKIERVLTEMI
;
A
#
# COMPACT_ATOMS: atom_id res chain seq x y z
N MET A 1 26.51 -18.27 17.93
CA MET A 1 25.37 -18.90 18.63
C MET A 1 24.34 -19.25 17.57
N GLU A 2 24.11 -20.53 17.40
CA GLU A 2 23.42 -21.16 16.26
C GLU A 2 21.94 -20.76 16.17
N LEU A 3 21.50 -20.48 14.93
CA LEU A 3 20.09 -20.39 14.56
C LEU A 3 19.60 -21.81 14.29
N LEU A 4 18.80 -22.32 15.23
CA LEU A 4 17.96 -23.51 15.07
C LEU A 4 17.08 -23.36 13.82
N GLU A 5 17.15 -24.33 12.90
CA GLU A 5 16.31 -24.43 11.69
C GLU A 5 14.81 -24.56 12.05
N GLU A 6 13.88 -24.31 11.11
CA GLU A 6 12.44 -24.51 11.36
C GLU A 6 12.06 -25.97 11.66
N SER A 7 12.90 -26.93 11.28
CA SER A 7 12.86 -28.33 11.74
C SER A 7 13.35 -28.49 13.19
N ASP A 8 14.26 -27.63 13.65
CA ASP A 8 14.79 -27.61 15.02
C ASP A 8 13.91 -26.87 16.03
N MET A 9 13.14 -25.86 15.61
CA MET A 9 12.12 -25.25 16.49
C MET A 9 11.01 -26.25 16.83
N LEU A 10 10.64 -27.15 15.92
CA LEU A 10 9.68 -28.22 16.20
C LEU A 10 10.28 -29.36 17.04
N SER A 11 11.61 -29.58 16.97
CA SER A 11 12.32 -30.59 17.78
C SER A 11 12.69 -30.11 19.19
N THR A 12 12.68 -28.78 19.42
CA THR A 12 12.97 -28.14 20.73
C THR A 12 11.71 -27.72 21.49
N LEU A 13 10.52 -27.81 20.89
CA LEU A 13 9.28 -27.61 21.63
C LEU A 13 9.14 -28.78 22.64
N PRO A 14 8.80 -28.50 23.91
CA PRO A 14 8.31 -29.52 24.82
C PRO A 14 7.25 -30.35 24.11
N ASP A 15 7.14 -31.65 24.43
CA ASP A 15 6.12 -32.57 23.89
C ASP A 15 4.88 -31.80 23.44
N ALA A 16 4.57 -31.82 22.14
CA ALA A 16 3.54 -31.00 21.51
C ALA A 16 2.23 -30.99 22.31
N ARG A 17 1.89 -32.11 22.97
CA ARG A 17 0.75 -32.21 23.89
C ARG A 17 0.90 -31.32 25.11
N THR A 18 2.07 -31.32 25.76
CA THR A 18 2.41 -30.46 26.90
C THR A 18 2.35 -28.98 26.51
N LEU A 19 2.82 -28.62 25.32
CA LEU A 19 2.77 -27.24 24.84
C LEU A 19 1.33 -26.79 24.53
N ILE A 20 0.53 -27.62 23.84
CA ILE A 20 -0.89 -27.32 23.57
C ILE A 20 -1.67 -27.18 24.89
N GLN A 21 -1.48 -28.11 25.83
CA GLN A 21 -2.08 -28.01 27.17
C GLN A 21 -1.60 -26.76 27.91
N GLY A 22 -0.34 -26.38 27.72
CA GLY A 22 0.23 -25.14 28.20
C GLY A 22 -0.51 -23.92 27.66
N PHE A 23 -0.68 -23.82 26.34
CA PHE A 23 -1.40 -22.73 25.70
C PHE A 23 -2.88 -22.67 26.11
N GLN A 24 -3.55 -23.81 26.23
CA GLN A 24 -4.93 -23.87 26.73
C GLN A 24 -5.02 -23.35 28.17
N LYS A 25 -4.12 -23.78 29.06
CA LYS A 25 -4.05 -23.24 30.43
C LYS A 25 -3.73 -21.75 30.47
N LEU A 26 -2.95 -21.24 29.51
CA LEU A 26 -2.68 -19.80 29.39
C LEU A 26 -3.93 -19.01 28.99
N THR A 27 -4.75 -19.51 28.08
CA THR A 27 -5.95 -18.78 27.63
C THR A 27 -7.07 -18.82 28.65
N GLU A 28 -7.14 -19.87 29.48
CA GLU A 28 -8.14 -20.02 30.55
C GLU A 28 -7.86 -19.17 31.81
N LYS A 29 -6.61 -18.76 32.03
CA LYS A 29 -6.18 -18.06 33.24
C LYS A 29 -5.98 -16.57 33.01
N ARG A 30 -6.26 -15.79 34.07
CA ARG A 30 -5.97 -14.35 34.12
C ARG A 30 -4.64 -14.07 34.79
N TYR A 31 -3.80 -13.29 34.12
CA TYR A 31 -2.49 -12.88 34.63
C TYR A 31 -2.50 -11.43 35.06
N LEU A 32 -1.73 -11.11 36.10
CA LEU A 32 -1.54 -9.73 36.50
C LEU A 32 -0.70 -9.02 35.45
N LEU A 33 -1.14 -7.82 35.05
CA LEU A 33 -0.46 -6.93 34.12
C LEU A 33 -0.18 -5.59 34.79
N LEU A 34 1.05 -5.11 34.71
CA LEU A 34 1.45 -3.77 35.11
C LEU A 34 1.76 -2.92 33.89
N LYS A 35 1.07 -1.79 33.72
CA LYS A 35 1.34 -0.80 32.67
C LYS A 35 1.50 0.61 33.24
N ARG A 36 1.97 1.56 32.43
CA ARG A 36 1.91 2.99 32.75
C ARG A 36 0.68 3.64 32.09
N GLY A 37 -0.03 4.47 32.85
CA GLY A 37 -1.17 5.23 32.33
C GLY A 37 -0.74 6.31 31.34
N LYS A 38 -1.53 6.53 30.28
CA LYS A 38 -1.19 7.46 29.18
C LYS A 38 -1.09 8.93 29.63
N ILE A 39 -2.01 9.38 30.50
CA ILE A 39 -2.13 10.81 30.87
C ILE A 39 -1.19 11.18 32.03
N LEU A 40 -1.22 10.39 33.12
CA LEU A 40 -0.50 10.72 34.36
C LEU A 40 0.78 9.89 34.58
N LYS A 41 1.12 8.99 33.65
CA LYS A 41 2.27 8.05 33.75
C LYS A 41 2.29 7.18 35.03
N LEU A 42 1.18 7.12 35.76
CA LEU A 42 1.03 6.30 36.96
C LEU A 42 1.08 4.81 36.63
N LYS A 43 1.58 3.99 37.57
CA LYS A 43 1.54 2.53 37.49
C LYS A 43 0.08 2.06 37.63
N ILE A 44 -0.40 1.30 36.65
CA ILE A 44 -1.75 0.77 36.59
C ILE A 44 -1.68 -0.75 36.54
N PHE A 45 -2.34 -1.40 37.49
CA PHE A 45 -2.53 -2.84 37.51
C PHE A 45 -3.82 -3.22 36.79
N ARG A 46 -3.73 -4.25 35.95
CA ARG A 46 -4.85 -4.87 35.22
C ARG A 46 -4.68 -6.38 35.27
N TYR A 47 -5.71 -7.09 34.85
CA TYR A 47 -5.63 -8.53 34.62
C TYR A 47 -5.75 -8.81 33.13
N VAL A 48 -5.09 -9.83 32.59
CA VAL A 48 -5.14 -10.18 31.16
C VAL A 48 -5.42 -11.65 30.92
N THR A 49 -6.16 -11.93 29.84
CA THR A 49 -6.24 -13.27 29.22
C THR A 49 -5.62 -13.23 27.83
N PHE A 50 -5.08 -14.36 27.39
CA PHE A 50 -4.58 -14.54 26.03
C PHE A 50 -5.72 -15.01 25.12
N THR A 51 -5.80 -14.44 23.91
CA THR A 51 -6.78 -14.79 22.88
C THR A 51 -6.16 -14.64 21.50
N ASN A 52 -5.86 -15.76 20.84
CA ASN A 52 -5.18 -15.79 19.54
C ASN A 52 -3.93 -14.86 19.56
N ASP A 53 -3.84 -13.93 18.61
CA ASP A 53 -2.75 -12.97 18.50
C ASP A 53 -2.94 -11.71 19.35
N SER A 54 -3.71 -11.79 20.44
CA SER A 54 -4.09 -10.64 21.27
C SER A 54 -4.19 -10.97 22.75
N LEU A 55 -4.17 -9.92 23.57
CA LEU A 55 -4.42 -9.92 25.00
C LEU A 55 -5.66 -9.08 25.30
N ILE A 56 -6.59 -9.61 26.07
CA ILE A 56 -7.75 -8.86 26.57
C ILE A 56 -7.48 -8.49 28.02
N TYR A 57 -7.61 -7.21 28.40
CA TYR A 57 -7.38 -6.78 29.78
C TYR A 57 -8.65 -6.35 30.51
N TYR A 58 -8.64 -6.56 31.82
CA TYR A 58 -9.76 -6.40 32.75
C TYR A 58 -9.34 -5.52 33.93
N SER A 59 -10.31 -4.87 34.58
CA SER A 59 -10.05 -4.04 35.77
C SER A 59 -9.69 -4.87 37.01
N THR A 60 -10.26 -6.07 37.15
CA THR A 60 -10.04 -6.99 38.28
C THR A 60 -9.96 -8.43 37.80
N ALA A 61 -9.44 -9.34 38.63
CA ALA A 61 -9.33 -10.76 38.32
C ALA A 61 -10.68 -11.40 37.99
N THR A 62 -11.78 -10.89 38.55
CA THR A 62 -13.13 -11.45 38.43
C THR A 62 -14.07 -10.65 37.49
N SER A 63 -13.58 -9.54 36.90
CA SER A 63 -14.42 -8.69 36.03
C SER A 63 -14.86 -9.42 34.76
N GLN A 64 -16.16 -9.45 34.46
CA GLN A 64 -16.67 -10.00 33.20
C GLN A 64 -16.60 -8.99 32.04
N LEU A 65 -16.43 -7.70 32.35
CA LEU A 65 -16.34 -6.64 31.35
C LEU A 65 -14.88 -6.43 30.93
N GLU A 66 -14.64 -6.57 29.63
CA GLU A 66 -13.38 -6.24 28.97
C GLU A 66 -13.13 -4.72 29.04
N LYS A 67 -11.88 -4.34 29.30
CA LYS A 67 -11.45 -2.94 29.31
C LYS A 67 -10.67 -2.54 28.06
N GLY A 68 -10.39 -3.51 27.19
CA GLY A 68 -9.72 -3.30 25.92
C GLY A 68 -8.80 -4.46 25.57
N THR A 69 -8.29 -4.38 24.35
CA THR A 69 -7.48 -5.45 23.74
C THR A 69 -6.15 -4.88 23.29
N ILE A 70 -5.09 -5.67 23.42
CA ILE A 70 -3.74 -5.36 23.00
C ILE A 70 -3.32 -6.43 22.00
N SER A 71 -3.08 -6.05 20.76
CA SER A 71 -2.51 -6.98 19.78
C SER A 71 -1.08 -7.35 20.19
N LEU A 72 -0.79 -8.66 20.16
CA LEU A 72 0.53 -9.22 20.35
C LEU A 72 1.32 -9.27 19.05
N GLN A 73 0.72 -8.97 17.89
CA GLN A 73 1.44 -8.93 16.62
C GLN A 73 2.58 -7.91 16.69
N LYS A 74 3.75 -8.32 16.22
CA LYS A 74 4.98 -7.51 16.28
C LYS A 74 5.35 -7.08 17.71
N SER A 75 4.94 -7.84 18.73
CA SER A 75 5.31 -7.58 20.13
C SER A 75 6.60 -8.31 20.51
N ILE A 76 7.46 -7.64 21.26
CA ILE A 76 8.69 -8.21 21.80
C ILE A 76 8.44 -8.54 23.27
N ALA A 77 8.49 -9.83 23.59
CA ALA A 77 8.48 -10.32 24.96
C ALA A 77 9.91 -10.63 25.39
N VAL A 78 10.32 -10.14 26.56
CA VAL A 78 11.59 -10.50 27.19
C VAL A 78 11.37 -10.90 28.64
N PRO A 79 12.04 -11.94 29.15
CA PRO A 79 12.07 -12.22 30.57
C PRO A 79 12.62 -11.01 31.33
N PHE A 80 12.00 -10.66 32.45
CA PHE A 80 12.38 -9.51 33.25
C PHE A 80 12.23 -9.83 34.73
N ILE A 81 13.15 -9.29 35.54
CA ILE A 81 13.10 -9.43 36.99
C ILE A 81 11.88 -8.66 37.50
N SER A 82 10.95 -9.38 38.13
CA SER A 82 9.69 -8.79 38.58
C SER A 82 9.95 -7.62 39.55
N PRO A 83 9.35 -6.44 39.31
CA PRO A 83 9.39 -5.34 40.27
C PRO A 83 8.45 -5.56 41.47
N ILE A 84 7.71 -6.67 41.53
CA ILE A 84 6.81 -7.02 42.62
C ILE A 84 7.40 -8.21 43.38
N PRO A 85 7.65 -8.11 44.70
CA PRO A 85 8.30 -9.16 45.49
C PRO A 85 7.60 -10.52 45.45
N GLN A 86 6.28 -10.54 45.30
CA GLN A 86 5.48 -11.78 45.30
C GLN A 86 5.60 -12.60 44.00
N TYR A 87 6.18 -12.02 42.95
CA TYR A 87 6.45 -12.72 41.69
C TYR A 87 7.95 -12.76 41.49
N ARG A 88 8.50 -13.95 41.22
CA ARG A 88 9.94 -14.12 40.97
C ARG A 88 10.33 -13.67 39.56
N VAL A 89 9.41 -13.85 38.61
CA VAL A 89 9.64 -13.63 37.17
C VAL A 89 8.44 -12.91 36.54
N CYS A 90 8.72 -12.03 35.59
CA CYS A 90 7.69 -11.42 34.74
C CYS A 90 8.18 -11.32 33.31
N ILE A 91 7.26 -11.13 32.37
CA ILE A 91 7.56 -10.86 30.99
C ILE A 91 7.35 -9.37 30.76
N LYS A 92 8.41 -8.67 30.35
CA LYS A 92 8.27 -7.33 29.80
C LYS A 92 7.87 -7.45 28.34
N ILE A 93 6.71 -6.90 28.00
CA ILE A 93 6.15 -6.91 26.66
C ILE A 93 6.17 -5.49 26.11
N MET A 94 6.81 -5.34 24.96
CA MET A 94 6.85 -4.11 24.19
C MET A 94 6.04 -4.32 22.92
N THR A 95 4.91 -3.63 22.83
CA THR A 95 4.02 -3.73 21.65
C THR A 95 4.43 -2.75 20.57
N TYR A 96 4.03 -3.03 19.32
CA TYR A 96 4.26 -2.14 18.18
C TYR A 96 3.72 -0.72 18.39
N LYS A 97 2.61 -0.57 19.14
CA LYS A 97 2.02 0.74 19.50
C LYS A 97 2.74 1.44 20.67
N SER A 98 3.99 1.07 20.96
CA SER A 98 4.83 1.67 22.01
C SER A 98 4.23 1.61 23.43
N SER A 99 3.32 0.67 23.68
CA SER A 99 2.86 0.40 25.04
C SER A 99 3.74 -0.69 25.67
N GLU A 100 4.42 -0.31 26.75
CA GLU A 100 5.20 -1.19 27.61
C GLU A 100 4.34 -1.66 28.78
N PHE A 101 4.33 -2.97 29.01
CA PHE A 101 3.72 -3.56 30.18
C PHE A 101 4.44 -4.84 30.60
N TYR A 102 4.16 -5.26 31.82
CA TYR A 102 4.74 -6.44 32.44
C TYR A 102 3.63 -7.43 32.75
N ILE A 103 3.76 -8.69 32.33
CA ILE A 103 2.87 -9.77 32.74
C ILE A 103 3.60 -10.64 33.76
N PHE A 104 2.99 -10.85 34.92
CA PHE A 104 3.61 -11.60 36.01
C PHE A 104 3.30 -13.09 35.91
N CYS A 105 4.35 -13.91 35.95
CA CYS A 105 4.28 -15.36 35.86
C CYS A 105 4.47 -15.97 37.25
N HIS A 106 3.77 -17.07 37.54
CA HIS A 106 3.83 -17.72 38.87
C HIS A 106 5.05 -18.63 39.02
N ASN A 107 5.54 -19.20 37.92
CA ASN A 107 6.68 -20.10 37.90
C ASN A 107 7.40 -20.01 36.54
N ASP A 108 8.58 -20.62 36.45
CA ASP A 108 9.44 -20.55 35.26
C ASP A 108 8.84 -21.31 34.07
N ASN A 109 8.05 -22.37 34.31
CA ASN A 109 7.33 -23.08 33.25
C ASN A 109 6.25 -22.21 32.60
N GLU A 110 5.48 -21.47 33.41
CA GLU A 110 4.48 -20.51 32.91
C GLU A 110 5.15 -19.37 32.12
N LEU A 111 6.33 -18.91 32.56
CA LEU A 111 7.15 -17.95 31.83
C LEU A 111 7.55 -18.49 30.45
N GLU A 112 8.06 -19.72 30.37
CA GLU A 112 8.51 -20.33 29.11
C GLU A 112 7.37 -20.54 28.11
N ILE A 113 6.25 -21.09 28.57
CA ILE A 113 5.05 -21.30 27.74
C ILE A 113 4.50 -19.95 27.27
N MET A 114 4.43 -18.95 28.15
CA MET A 114 3.89 -17.62 27.81
C MET A 114 4.80 -16.85 26.85
N MET A 115 6.12 -16.94 27.03
CA MET A 115 7.11 -16.42 26.08
C MET A 115 6.95 -17.07 24.70
N THR A 116 6.78 -18.39 24.65
CA THR A 116 6.55 -19.13 23.40
C THR A 116 5.25 -18.70 22.75
N TYR A 117 4.16 -18.63 23.51
CA TYR A 117 2.86 -18.13 23.02
C TYR A 117 2.99 -16.74 22.40
N ILE A 118 3.59 -15.79 23.13
CA ILE A 118 3.74 -14.40 22.64
C ILE A 118 4.64 -14.35 21.41
N LYS A 119 5.69 -15.18 21.34
CA LYS A 119 6.56 -15.26 20.16
C LYS A 119 5.79 -15.75 18.94
N LEU A 120 4.93 -16.77 19.08
CA LEU A 120 4.11 -17.27 17.98
C LEU A 120 3.03 -16.26 17.55
N ALA A 121 2.34 -15.66 18.54
CA ALA A 121 1.36 -14.60 18.33
C ALA A 121 1.97 -13.36 17.66
N SER A 122 3.21 -13.01 18.02
CA SER A 122 3.93 -11.88 17.43
C SER A 122 4.22 -12.06 15.95
N ASN A 123 4.39 -13.30 15.49
CA ASN A 123 4.68 -13.63 14.10
C ASN A 123 3.44 -14.04 13.31
N SER A 124 2.23 -13.91 13.89
CA SER A 124 0.99 -14.41 13.29
C SER A 124 1.05 -15.91 12.91
N MET A 125 1.88 -16.67 13.62
CA MET A 125 2.10 -18.11 13.38
C MET A 125 1.29 -18.98 14.35
N LEU A 126 0.70 -18.40 15.40
CA LEU A 126 0.03 -19.14 16.46
C LEU A 126 -1.07 -20.05 15.90
N GLN A 127 -1.96 -19.52 15.07
CA GLN A 127 -3.05 -20.31 14.51
C GLN A 127 -2.53 -21.42 13.58
N SER A 128 -1.61 -21.09 12.66
CA SER A 128 -1.02 -22.09 11.75
C SER A 128 -0.30 -23.23 12.49
N ILE A 129 0.38 -22.93 13.60
CA ILE A 129 1.05 -23.93 14.42
C ILE A 129 0.04 -24.73 15.23
N LEU A 130 -0.97 -24.09 15.83
CA LEU A 130 -2.04 -24.80 16.52
C LEU A 130 -2.77 -25.76 15.57
N ASP A 131 -3.05 -25.34 14.33
CA ASP A 131 -3.68 -26.18 13.32
C ASP A 131 -2.78 -27.38 12.95
N LYS A 132 -1.48 -27.16 12.74
CA LYS A 132 -0.50 -28.23 12.46
C LYS A 132 -0.33 -29.20 13.62
N LEU A 133 -0.26 -28.70 14.86
CA LEU A 133 -0.12 -29.52 16.06
C LEU A 133 -1.39 -30.32 16.35
N CYS A 134 -2.57 -29.74 16.11
CA CYS A 134 -3.84 -30.46 16.16
C CYS A 134 -3.91 -31.56 15.09
N PHE A 135 -3.44 -31.29 13.87
CA PHE A 135 -3.40 -32.28 12.78
C PHE A 135 -2.48 -33.46 13.12
N ASN A 136 -1.27 -33.19 13.63
CA ASN A 136 -0.33 -34.24 14.04
C ASN A 136 -0.83 -35.04 15.26
N ALA A 137 -1.56 -34.43 16.19
CA ALA A 137 -2.17 -35.15 17.31
C ALA A 137 -3.30 -36.08 16.83
N ILE A 138 -4.10 -35.64 15.85
CA ILE A 138 -5.13 -36.44 15.20
C ILE A 138 -4.49 -37.59 14.41
N ASP A 139 -3.40 -37.35 13.66
CA ASP A 139 -2.69 -38.39 12.91
C ASP A 139 -2.03 -39.43 13.83
N GLN A 140 -1.49 -39.01 14.98
CA GLN A 140 -0.96 -39.93 16.00
C GLN A 140 -2.07 -40.73 16.70
N GLU A 141 -3.24 -40.12 16.96
CA GLU A 141 -4.41 -40.84 17.45
C GLU A 141 -4.96 -41.79 16.39
N PHE A 142 -5.00 -41.40 15.11
CA PHE A 142 -5.40 -42.25 13.99
C PHE A 142 -4.42 -43.39 13.75
N GLN A 143 -3.12 -43.16 13.87
CA GLN A 143 -2.10 -44.22 13.82
C GLN A 143 -2.26 -45.17 15.01
N ALA A 144 -2.44 -44.67 16.24
CA ALA A 144 -2.71 -45.51 17.40
C ALA A 144 -4.03 -46.31 17.28
N LEU A 145 -5.07 -45.72 16.67
CA LEU A 145 -6.35 -46.38 16.37
C LEU A 145 -6.25 -47.41 15.23
N ASN A 146 -5.38 -47.17 14.25
CA ASN A 146 -5.11 -48.08 13.14
C ASN A 146 -4.24 -49.26 13.60
N ASP A 147 -3.27 -49.01 14.49
CA ASP A 147 -2.45 -50.04 15.13
C ASP A 147 -3.26 -50.93 16.09
N LEU A 148 -4.40 -50.44 16.57
CA LEU A 148 -5.38 -51.20 17.37
C LEU A 148 -6.34 -52.06 16.53
N LYS A 149 -6.25 -52.06 15.19
CA LYS A 149 -7.19 -52.80 14.33
C LYS A 149 -6.49 -53.76 13.36
N THR A 150 -6.37 -55.02 13.78
CA THR A 150 -6.84 -56.20 13.00
C THR A 150 -7.03 -57.41 13.93
N PRO A 151 -7.98 -58.32 13.69
CA PRO A 151 -9.41 -58.09 13.48
C PRO A 151 -10.28 -59.00 14.39
N LYS A 152 -11.49 -58.55 14.74
CA LYS A 152 -12.69 -59.41 14.80
C LYS A 152 -13.95 -58.56 15.01
N ASN A 153 -14.79 -58.57 13.97
CA ASN A 153 -16.22 -58.29 13.96
C ASN A 153 -16.74 -57.19 14.89
N LEU A 154 -16.98 -55.99 14.36
CA LEU A 154 -18.16 -55.22 14.73
C LEU A 154 -18.51 -54.22 13.61
N LYS A 155 -19.74 -54.35 13.08
CA LYS A 155 -20.38 -53.32 12.24
C LYS A 155 -20.66 -52.10 13.12
N LEU A 156 -20.32 -50.89 12.67
CA LEU A 156 -20.94 -49.68 13.20
C LEU A 156 -21.02 -48.57 12.16
N ASP A 157 -22.19 -47.94 12.13
CA ASP A 157 -22.63 -46.90 11.21
C ASP A 157 -21.93 -45.56 11.36
N LEU A 158 -21.89 -44.83 10.24
CA LEU A 158 -21.32 -43.51 10.04
C LEU A 158 -21.95 -42.43 10.93
N LEU A 159 -21.12 -41.68 11.66
CA LEU A 159 -21.43 -40.32 12.13
C LEU A 159 -20.19 -39.42 11.98
N THR A 160 -20.37 -38.31 11.24
CA THR A 160 -19.37 -37.28 10.98
C THR A 160 -19.35 -36.23 12.12
N PRO A 161 -18.20 -35.62 12.46
CA PRO A 161 -18.15 -34.56 13.48
C PRO A 161 -18.47 -33.18 12.87
N LYS A 162 -19.68 -32.69 13.14
CA LYS A 162 -19.99 -31.25 13.21
C LYS A 162 -19.86 -30.79 14.67
N ASN A 163 -19.39 -29.56 14.86
CA ASN A 163 -19.40 -28.73 16.08
C ASN A 163 -18.09 -28.63 16.88
N VAL A 164 -17.21 -27.71 16.47
CA VAL A 164 -16.55 -26.75 17.37
C VAL A 164 -16.41 -25.45 16.56
N ILE A 165 -16.46 -24.28 17.20
CA ILE A 165 -16.43 -22.91 16.61
C ILE A 165 -17.81 -22.34 16.26
N SER A 166 -18.65 -22.17 17.29
CA SER A 166 -19.54 -21.02 17.34
C SER A 166 -19.61 -20.52 18.79
N ARG A 167 -19.06 -19.32 19.01
CA ARG A 167 -19.30 -18.38 20.14
C ARG A 167 -18.05 -17.52 20.37
N PHE A 168 -18.08 -16.27 19.93
CA PHE A 168 -18.18 -15.09 20.80
C PHE A 168 -17.83 -13.82 20.02
N LEU A 169 -18.82 -12.93 19.93
CA LEU A 169 -18.77 -11.59 19.36
C LEU A 169 -18.73 -10.53 20.48
N PHE A 170 -18.17 -9.36 20.12
CA PHE A 170 -18.49 -7.97 20.52
C PHE A 170 -17.71 -7.20 21.63
N SER A 171 -17.02 -6.15 21.14
CA SER A 171 -17.08 -4.70 21.51
C SER A 171 -16.08 -4.09 22.52
N PRO A 172 -15.86 -2.73 22.52
CA PRO A 172 -14.57 -2.13 22.12
C PRO A 172 -14.05 -1.08 23.14
N THR A 173 -12.87 -0.49 22.94
CA THR A 173 -12.58 0.91 23.35
C THR A 173 -11.31 1.49 22.71
N ALA A 174 -11.39 2.81 22.45
CA ALA A 174 -10.49 3.68 21.72
C ALA A 174 -9.28 4.21 22.52
N ASP A 175 -8.25 4.69 21.80
CA ASP A 175 -7.49 5.93 22.07
C ASP A 175 -6.24 5.98 21.17
N GLY A 176 -6.29 6.80 20.11
CA GLY A 176 -5.25 6.94 19.08
C GLY A 176 -4.57 8.32 19.08
N ASN A 177 -3.24 8.30 19.18
CA ASN A 177 -2.34 9.28 18.55
C ASN A 177 -1.88 8.64 17.23
N PHE A 178 -1.90 9.38 16.12
CA PHE A 178 -1.54 8.88 14.80
C PHE A 178 -0.40 9.69 14.18
N ASP A 179 0.76 9.06 14.08
CA ASP A 179 1.69 9.18 12.96
C ASP A 179 1.48 7.93 12.08
N ALA A 180 1.61 8.08 10.76
CA ALA A 180 1.40 7.00 9.78
C ALA A 180 2.33 5.79 10.03
N PRO A 181 1.86 4.53 9.86
CA PRO A 181 2.65 3.35 10.22
C PRO A 181 3.70 3.04 9.13
N GLU A 182 4.99 3.15 9.47
CA GLU A 182 6.08 2.47 8.76
C GLU A 182 6.33 1.11 9.45
N GLU A 183 6.33 0.03 8.67
CA GLU A 183 6.51 -1.34 9.14
C GLU A 183 7.97 -1.62 9.53
N ASN A 184 8.21 -1.93 10.81
CA ASN A 184 9.46 -2.56 11.24
C ASN A 184 9.38 -4.06 10.95
N ILE A 185 9.95 -4.44 9.80
CA ILE A 185 10.08 -5.83 9.34
C ILE A 185 11.45 -6.36 9.80
N VAL A 186 11.45 -7.42 10.60
CA VAL A 186 12.62 -8.29 10.82
C VAL A 186 12.21 -9.67 10.27
N LEU A 187 12.60 -9.95 9.03
CA LEU A 187 12.32 -11.23 8.35
C LEU A 187 13.42 -12.23 8.69
N LYS A 188 13.03 -13.48 8.99
CA LYS A 188 13.93 -14.64 8.99
C LYS A 188 13.49 -15.59 7.87
N PHE A 189 14.44 -16.03 7.05
CA PHE A 189 14.24 -16.95 5.93
C PHE A 189 15.13 -18.20 6.06
N PRO A 190 14.75 -19.35 5.48
CA PRO A 190 15.46 -20.61 5.64
C PRO A 190 16.64 -20.76 4.67
N LYS A 191 17.65 -21.53 5.09
CA LYS A 191 18.89 -21.81 4.35
C LYS A 191 18.77 -23.09 3.51
N ASN A 192 19.46 -23.02 2.36
CA ASN A 192 19.95 -24.10 1.48
C ASN A 192 19.13 -24.43 0.23
N ALA A 193 19.67 -24.02 -0.91
CA ALA A 193 19.75 -24.85 -2.12
C ALA A 193 21.00 -24.42 -2.91
N LYS A 194 22.07 -25.23 -2.81
CA LYS A 194 23.14 -25.24 -3.82
C LYS A 194 22.74 -26.33 -4.81
N GLU A 195 22.51 -25.97 -6.06
CA GLU A 195 22.83 -26.87 -7.19
C GLU A 195 22.87 -26.14 -8.53
N ASN A 196 23.72 -26.65 -9.40
CA ASN A 196 24.20 -26.06 -10.64
C ASN A 196 23.10 -25.96 -11.71
N VAL A 197 23.00 -24.81 -12.39
CA VAL A 197 22.36 -24.74 -13.71
C VAL A 197 23.18 -23.86 -14.64
N LYS A 198 23.89 -24.51 -15.58
CA LYS A 198 24.22 -23.92 -16.88
C LYS A 198 23.07 -24.30 -17.82
N GLY A 199 22.32 -23.32 -18.31
CA GLY A 199 21.22 -23.54 -19.27
C GLY A 199 21.09 -22.35 -20.21
N SER A 200 21.03 -22.63 -21.49
CA SER A 200 21.02 -21.72 -22.64
C SER A 200 19.63 -21.15 -22.89
N TYR A 201 19.56 -19.87 -23.26
CA TYR A 201 18.33 -19.11 -23.53
C TYR A 201 17.66 -19.49 -24.87
N THR A 202 16.48 -20.07 -24.80
CA THR A 202 15.43 -20.08 -25.84
C THR A 202 14.06 -19.98 -25.16
N GLU A 203 13.76 -18.84 -24.52
CA GLU A 203 12.53 -18.63 -23.71
C GLU A 203 11.55 -17.61 -24.31
N HIS A 204 11.85 -17.01 -25.48
CA HIS A 204 11.00 -15.96 -26.05
C HIS A 204 9.73 -16.48 -26.73
N ALA A 205 9.68 -17.74 -27.18
CA ALA A 205 8.52 -18.29 -27.90
C ALA A 205 7.49 -18.95 -26.97
N GLU A 206 7.92 -19.66 -25.92
CA GLU A 206 7.02 -20.37 -25.00
C GLU A 206 6.21 -19.42 -24.08
N ILE A 207 6.74 -18.22 -23.81
CA ILE A 207 6.03 -17.20 -23.03
C ILE A 207 4.89 -16.55 -23.86
N GLU A 208 5.06 -16.40 -25.18
CA GLU A 208 3.99 -15.90 -26.05
C GLU A 208 2.85 -16.92 -26.21
N GLU A 209 3.16 -18.22 -26.32
CA GLU A 209 2.14 -19.28 -26.37
C GLU A 209 1.36 -19.44 -25.06
N THR A 210 2.03 -19.34 -23.91
CA THR A 210 1.34 -19.43 -22.59
C THR A 210 0.40 -18.23 -22.36
N ILE A 211 0.72 -17.05 -22.90
CA ILE A 211 -0.15 -15.87 -22.86
C ILE A 211 -1.38 -16.05 -23.77
N ILE A 212 -1.24 -16.75 -24.90
CA ILE A 212 -2.31 -17.02 -25.87
C ILE A 212 -3.24 -18.14 -25.39
N GLU A 213 -2.74 -19.24 -24.83
CA GLU A 213 -3.58 -20.35 -24.35
C GLU A 213 -4.42 -19.98 -23.11
N VAL A 214 -3.89 -19.12 -22.23
CA VAL A 214 -4.65 -18.56 -21.09
C VAL A 214 -5.66 -17.48 -21.55
N GLN A 215 -5.44 -16.86 -22.72
CA GLN A 215 -6.42 -15.96 -23.34
C GLN A 215 -7.63 -16.72 -23.90
N GLU A 216 -7.44 -17.92 -24.47
CA GLU A 216 -8.51 -18.67 -25.14
C GLU A 216 -9.47 -19.40 -24.16
N MET A 217 -8.96 -19.96 -23.06
CA MET A 217 -9.75 -20.77 -22.13
C MET A 217 -10.75 -19.98 -21.26
N HIS A 218 -10.61 -18.66 -21.16
CA HIS A 218 -11.52 -17.79 -20.38
C HIS A 218 -12.45 -16.92 -21.22
N THR A 219 -12.29 -16.92 -22.55
CA THR A 219 -13.19 -16.25 -23.50
C THR A 219 -14.62 -16.81 -23.45
N GLU A 220 -14.82 -18.07 -23.03
CA GLU A 220 -16.15 -18.69 -22.94
C GLU A 220 -17.05 -18.15 -21.81
N LYS A 221 -16.47 -17.66 -20.70
CA LYS A 221 -17.26 -17.00 -19.63
C LYS A 221 -17.47 -15.51 -19.88
N LEU A 222 -16.55 -14.88 -20.62
CA LEU A 222 -16.68 -13.48 -21.05
C LEU A 222 -17.65 -13.34 -22.24
N SER A 223 -17.73 -14.32 -23.13
CA SER A 223 -18.70 -14.33 -24.23
C SER A 223 -20.14 -14.34 -23.74
N PHE A 224 -20.45 -15.01 -22.61
CA PHE A 224 -21.79 -14.97 -22.01
C PHE A 224 -22.28 -13.54 -21.68
N PHE A 225 -21.38 -12.61 -21.36
CA PHE A 225 -21.73 -11.19 -21.14
C PHE A 225 -21.73 -10.34 -22.41
N GLN A 226 -21.19 -10.84 -23.52
CA GLN A 226 -21.07 -10.11 -24.77
C GLN A 226 -22.16 -10.47 -25.81
N THR A 227 -22.87 -11.60 -25.67
CA THR A 227 -23.76 -12.09 -26.75
C THR A 227 -25.19 -11.48 -26.75
N ASN A 228 -25.61 -10.70 -25.76
CA ASN A 228 -26.91 -9.99 -25.79
C ASN A 228 -26.80 -8.53 -26.28
N ARG A 229 -25.91 -8.27 -27.25
CA ARG A 229 -25.60 -6.93 -27.76
C ARG A 229 -26.62 -6.51 -28.82
N LEU A 230 -27.26 -5.35 -28.58
CA LEU A 230 -28.05 -4.50 -29.49
C LEU A 230 -29.56 -4.76 -29.66
N LEU A 231 -30.14 -5.86 -29.17
CA LEU A 231 -31.57 -6.12 -29.46
C LEU A 231 -32.59 -5.31 -28.61
N ASP A 232 -32.24 -4.78 -27.42
CA ASP A 232 -33.29 -4.44 -26.43
C ASP A 232 -33.34 -2.99 -25.91
N PHE A 233 -32.72 -1.99 -26.57
CA PHE A 233 -32.97 -0.59 -26.16
C PHE A 233 -34.43 -0.15 -26.38
N LYS A 234 -35.15 -0.80 -27.31
CA LYS A 234 -36.60 -0.62 -27.46
C LYS A 234 -37.41 -1.28 -26.34
N ILE A 235 -36.92 -2.36 -25.73
CA ILE A 235 -37.59 -3.04 -24.62
C ILE A 235 -37.45 -2.23 -23.31
N LEU A 236 -36.40 -1.41 -23.21
CA LEU A 236 -36.20 -0.51 -22.06
C LEU A 236 -37.19 0.66 -22.00
N GLU A 237 -37.86 1.05 -23.10
CA GLU A 237 -38.81 2.18 -23.07
C GLU A 237 -40.06 1.86 -22.23
N ASP A 238 -40.42 0.59 -22.10
CA ASP A 238 -41.62 0.14 -21.35
C ASP A 238 -41.33 -0.34 -19.92
N ALA A 239 -40.05 -0.42 -19.52
CA ALA A 239 -39.66 -0.90 -18.19
C ALA A 239 -39.87 0.17 -17.10
N PRO A 240 -40.10 -0.22 -15.82
CA PRO A 240 -40.15 0.73 -14.71
C PRO A 240 -38.83 1.52 -14.59
N ILE A 241 -38.92 2.82 -14.31
CA ILE A 241 -37.76 3.73 -14.17
C ILE A 241 -36.70 3.18 -13.19
N GLU A 242 -37.14 2.54 -12.09
CA GLU A 242 -36.22 1.96 -11.10
C GLU A 242 -35.39 0.82 -11.69
N GLU A 243 -35.99 -0.07 -12.47
CA GLU A 243 -35.28 -1.20 -13.09
C GLU A 243 -34.25 -0.71 -14.12
N ILE A 244 -34.62 0.31 -14.90
CA ILE A 244 -33.71 0.94 -15.86
C ILE A 244 -32.54 1.60 -15.11
N ARG A 245 -32.81 2.28 -13.99
CA ARG A 245 -31.77 2.90 -13.16
C ARG A 245 -30.83 1.85 -12.56
N GLU A 246 -31.37 0.78 -11.98
CA GLU A 246 -30.58 -0.31 -11.41
C GLU A 246 -29.69 -0.98 -12.47
N LEU A 247 -30.21 -1.17 -13.68
CA LEU A 247 -29.43 -1.67 -14.82
C LEU A 247 -28.31 -0.71 -15.20
N GLY A 248 -28.59 0.60 -15.28
CA GLY A 248 -27.59 1.63 -15.54
C GLY A 248 -26.48 1.65 -14.48
N VAL A 249 -26.85 1.55 -13.19
CA VAL A 249 -25.91 1.47 -12.07
C VAL A 249 -25.05 0.21 -12.16
N LYS A 250 -25.65 -0.93 -12.54
CA LYS A 250 -24.93 -2.18 -12.77
C LYS A 250 -23.92 -2.05 -13.91
N TYR A 251 -24.29 -1.42 -15.03
CA TYR A 251 -23.35 -1.15 -16.13
C TYR A 251 -22.23 -0.21 -15.70
N MET A 252 -22.54 0.85 -14.96
CA MET A 252 -21.55 1.82 -14.48
C MET A 252 -20.50 1.16 -13.59
N TRP A 253 -20.92 0.41 -12.57
CA TRP A 253 -19.99 -0.25 -11.65
C TRP A 253 -19.20 -1.39 -12.29
N ASN A 254 -19.72 -2.04 -13.34
CA ASN A 254 -18.96 -2.99 -14.16
C ASN A 254 -18.11 -2.33 -15.26
N TYR A 255 -17.89 -1.01 -15.19
CA TYR A 255 -17.09 -0.24 -16.14
C TYR A 255 -17.58 -0.28 -17.61
N GLN A 256 -18.84 -0.64 -17.82
CA GLN A 256 -19.52 -0.57 -19.12
C GLN A 256 -20.09 0.85 -19.32
N LEU A 257 -19.22 1.86 -19.25
CA LEU A 257 -19.59 3.27 -19.10
C LEU A 257 -20.49 3.81 -20.22
N GLU A 258 -20.27 3.36 -21.46
CA GLU A 258 -21.11 3.77 -22.60
C GLU A 258 -22.53 3.19 -22.51
N TYR A 259 -22.66 1.93 -22.10
CA TYR A 259 -23.96 1.31 -21.90
C TYR A 259 -24.70 1.94 -20.72
N ALA A 260 -23.98 2.25 -19.64
CA ALA A 260 -24.53 2.98 -18.51
C ALA A 260 -25.10 4.34 -18.95
N ARG A 261 -24.33 5.14 -19.70
CA ARG A 261 -24.81 6.43 -20.22
C ARG A 261 -26.07 6.29 -21.05
N LYS A 262 -26.07 5.42 -22.07
CA LYS A 262 -27.24 5.18 -22.91
C LYS A 262 -28.46 4.75 -22.11
N THR A 263 -28.26 3.95 -21.07
CA THR A 263 -29.34 3.50 -20.18
C THR A 263 -29.89 4.65 -19.34
N PHE A 264 -29.03 5.53 -18.79
CA PHE A 264 -29.49 6.70 -18.04
C PHE A 264 -30.12 7.78 -18.92
N GLU A 265 -29.69 7.91 -20.18
CA GLU A 265 -30.26 8.86 -21.15
C GLU A 265 -31.73 8.58 -21.46
N THR A 266 -32.17 7.30 -21.44
CA THR A 266 -33.58 6.96 -21.72
C THR A 266 -34.54 7.50 -20.65
N ILE A 267 -34.09 7.56 -19.39
CA ILE A 267 -34.89 8.01 -18.25
C ILE A 267 -34.51 9.41 -17.75
N GLN A 268 -33.55 10.09 -18.39
CA GLN A 268 -33.00 11.37 -17.94
C GLN A 268 -34.05 12.46 -17.73
N LYS A 269 -35.10 12.47 -18.58
CA LYS A 269 -36.20 13.45 -18.48
C LYS A 269 -37.16 13.20 -17.32
N HIS A 270 -37.14 11.99 -16.76
CA HIS A 270 -38.09 11.53 -15.76
C HIS A 270 -37.45 11.29 -14.39
N ASP A 271 -36.12 11.25 -14.32
CA ASP A 271 -35.38 11.00 -13.08
C ASP A 271 -34.10 11.83 -13.04
N ILE A 272 -34.06 12.82 -12.14
CA ILE A 272 -32.90 13.68 -11.97
C ILE A 272 -31.63 12.90 -11.60
N ARG A 273 -31.76 11.78 -10.88
CA ARG A 273 -30.62 10.94 -10.45
C ARG A 273 -29.85 10.41 -11.66
N SER A 274 -30.56 10.11 -12.75
CA SER A 274 -29.96 9.62 -13.98
C SER A 274 -29.02 10.65 -14.62
N SER A 275 -29.35 11.94 -14.53
CA SER A 275 -28.44 13.01 -14.97
C SER A 275 -27.14 13.06 -14.14
N LEU A 276 -27.23 12.80 -12.83
CA LEU A 276 -26.05 12.71 -11.97
C LEU A 276 -25.21 11.47 -12.29
N PHE A 277 -25.85 10.31 -12.49
CA PHE A 277 -25.13 9.10 -12.87
C PHE A 277 -24.44 9.22 -14.24
N ILE A 278 -25.03 9.94 -15.20
CA ILE A 278 -24.34 10.27 -16.46
C ILE A 278 -23.03 11.01 -16.16
N ALA A 279 -23.06 12.07 -15.34
CA ALA A 279 -21.86 12.80 -14.94
C ALA A 279 -20.83 11.90 -14.22
N GLU A 280 -21.30 10.95 -13.41
CA GLU A 280 -20.43 9.96 -12.74
C GLU A 280 -19.70 9.06 -13.72
N THR A 281 -20.31 8.65 -14.84
CA THR A 281 -19.59 7.84 -15.83
C THR A 281 -18.34 8.54 -16.39
N TYR A 282 -18.36 9.88 -16.48
CA TYR A 282 -17.19 10.66 -16.88
C TYR A 282 -16.15 10.74 -15.76
N LEU A 283 -16.59 10.82 -14.50
CA LEU A 283 -15.70 10.75 -13.34
C LEU A 283 -15.02 9.38 -13.23
N PHE A 284 -15.72 8.27 -13.48
CA PHE A 284 -15.12 6.93 -13.50
C PHE A 284 -14.00 6.79 -14.53
N ARG A 285 -14.19 7.41 -15.70
CA ARG A 285 -13.15 7.51 -16.73
C ARG A 285 -11.98 8.37 -16.22
N LEU A 286 -12.25 9.54 -15.66
CA LEU A 286 -11.22 10.42 -15.07
C LEU A 286 -10.39 9.71 -13.98
N LEU A 287 -11.02 8.87 -13.14
CA LEU A 287 -10.36 8.16 -12.04
C LEU A 287 -9.29 7.16 -12.50
N ILE A 288 -9.26 6.76 -13.77
CA ILE A 288 -8.25 5.84 -14.29
C ILE A 288 -7.35 6.46 -15.36
N THR A 289 -7.84 7.49 -16.07
CA THR A 289 -7.07 8.16 -17.13
C THR A 289 -6.28 9.35 -16.61
N GLY A 290 -6.84 10.16 -15.71
CA GLY A 290 -6.26 11.44 -15.30
C GLY A 290 -6.13 12.48 -16.43
N ARG A 291 -6.81 12.30 -17.57
CA ARG A 291 -6.66 13.14 -18.77
C ARG A 291 -7.36 14.49 -18.65
N LYS A 292 -6.79 15.50 -19.31
CA LYS A 292 -7.34 16.87 -19.35
C LYS A 292 -8.68 16.91 -20.08
N CYS A 293 -8.83 16.16 -21.17
CA CYS A 293 -10.10 16.03 -21.87
C CYS A 293 -11.18 15.46 -20.93
N ASP A 294 -10.85 14.42 -20.17
CA ASP A 294 -11.78 13.78 -19.23
C ASP A 294 -12.12 14.69 -18.04
N ILE A 295 -11.17 15.52 -17.58
CA ILE A 295 -11.45 16.60 -16.61
C ILE A 295 -12.47 17.60 -17.19
N LYS A 296 -12.26 18.07 -18.42
CA LYS A 296 -13.17 19.02 -19.08
C LYS A 296 -14.56 18.41 -19.25
N SER A 297 -14.66 17.22 -19.84
CA SER A 297 -15.93 16.53 -20.03
C SER A 297 -16.64 16.22 -18.71
N SER A 298 -15.91 15.86 -17.66
CA SER A 298 -16.48 15.69 -16.32
C SER A 298 -17.05 17.01 -15.78
N MET A 299 -16.30 18.11 -15.88
CA MET A 299 -16.77 19.43 -15.44
C MET A 299 -17.98 19.92 -16.23
N GLU A 300 -17.98 19.76 -17.55
CA GLU A 300 -19.09 20.11 -18.43
C GLU A 300 -20.36 19.37 -18.02
N LYS A 301 -20.27 18.06 -17.75
CA LYS A 301 -21.43 17.26 -17.32
C LYS A 301 -21.91 17.58 -15.91
N LEU A 302 -20.99 17.91 -15.00
CA LEU A 302 -21.34 18.42 -13.67
C LEU A 302 -22.05 19.80 -13.76
N GLU A 303 -21.63 20.68 -14.67
CA GLU A 303 -22.29 21.98 -14.90
C GLU A 303 -23.66 21.85 -15.59
N GLU A 304 -23.80 20.91 -16.53
CA GLU A 304 -25.12 20.55 -17.11
C GLU A 304 -26.07 20.06 -16.02
N PHE A 305 -25.61 19.15 -15.16
CA PHE A 305 -26.40 18.66 -14.03
C PHE A 305 -26.79 19.76 -13.05
N GLU A 306 -25.86 20.67 -12.73
CA GLU A 306 -26.13 21.81 -11.85
C GLU A 306 -27.31 22.65 -12.33
N LYS A 307 -27.37 22.93 -13.64
CA LYS A 307 -28.48 23.69 -14.24
C LYS A 307 -29.81 22.95 -14.10
N ILE A 308 -29.80 21.63 -14.29
CA ILE A 308 -31.00 20.79 -14.14
C ILE A 308 -31.50 20.80 -12.69
N VAL A 309 -30.59 20.61 -11.71
CA VAL A 309 -30.95 20.57 -10.29
C VAL A 309 -31.45 21.93 -9.78
N GLN A 310 -30.86 23.04 -10.24
CA GLN A 310 -31.27 24.38 -9.80
C GLN A 310 -32.71 24.75 -10.17
N VAL A 311 -33.25 24.18 -11.26
CA VAL A 311 -34.63 24.41 -11.70
C VAL A 311 -35.59 23.30 -11.30
N SER A 312 -35.09 22.25 -10.66
CA SER A 312 -35.90 21.10 -10.26
C SER A 312 -36.66 21.36 -8.97
N GLU A 313 -37.96 21.05 -8.99
CA GLU A 313 -38.82 21.03 -7.80
C GLU A 313 -38.81 19.67 -7.10
N GLU A 314 -37.96 18.73 -7.53
CA GLU A 314 -37.88 17.41 -6.90
C GLU A 314 -37.49 17.50 -5.42
N PRO A 315 -38.13 16.69 -4.55
CA PRO A 315 -37.70 16.53 -3.17
C PRO A 315 -36.22 16.17 -3.09
N PHE A 316 -35.52 16.72 -2.09
CA PHE A 316 -34.11 16.44 -1.85
C PHE A 316 -33.13 16.92 -2.93
N SER A 317 -33.54 17.82 -3.83
CA SER A 317 -32.64 18.50 -4.80
C SER A 317 -31.37 19.08 -4.16
N GLU A 318 -31.47 19.59 -2.93
CA GLU A 318 -30.31 20.06 -2.14
C GLU A 318 -29.26 18.96 -1.88
N ILE A 319 -29.67 17.71 -1.67
CA ILE A 319 -28.76 16.56 -1.44
C ILE A 319 -28.01 16.24 -2.74
N PHE A 320 -28.70 16.23 -3.88
CA PHE A 320 -28.06 16.04 -5.18
C PHE A 320 -27.10 17.18 -5.53
N LEU A 321 -27.45 18.41 -5.17
CA LEU A 321 -26.55 19.56 -5.28
C LEU A 321 -25.31 19.41 -4.39
N ALA A 322 -25.48 18.93 -3.15
CA ALA A 322 -24.36 18.64 -2.26
C ALA A 322 -23.42 17.59 -2.85
N GLU A 323 -23.96 16.55 -3.47
CA GLU A 323 -23.16 15.49 -4.10
C GLU A 323 -22.44 15.95 -5.36
N LEU A 324 -23.09 16.76 -6.19
CA LEU A 324 -22.45 17.48 -7.28
C LEU A 324 -21.24 18.29 -6.77
N MET A 325 -21.38 19.01 -5.65
CA MET A 325 -20.27 19.75 -5.05
C MET A 325 -19.15 18.82 -4.54
N LEU A 326 -19.51 17.64 -4.03
CA LEU A 326 -18.54 16.61 -3.65
C LEU A 326 -17.71 16.17 -4.86
N PHE A 327 -18.35 15.83 -5.98
CA PHE A 327 -17.66 15.44 -7.21
C PHE A 327 -16.84 16.57 -7.83
N LYS A 328 -17.37 17.81 -7.87
CA LYS A 328 -16.58 18.99 -8.25
C LYS A 328 -15.34 19.13 -7.37
N SER A 329 -15.43 18.82 -6.08
CA SER A 329 -14.29 18.87 -5.17
C SER A 329 -13.22 17.84 -5.54
N ILE A 330 -13.59 16.63 -5.97
CA ILE A 330 -12.66 15.62 -6.49
C ILE A 330 -11.92 16.18 -7.71
N VAL A 331 -12.63 16.75 -8.68
CA VAL A 331 -12.01 17.33 -9.89
C VAL A 331 -11.10 18.52 -9.52
N LEU A 332 -11.49 19.34 -8.55
CA LEU A 332 -10.66 20.44 -8.05
C LEU A 332 -9.38 19.94 -7.37
N VAL A 333 -9.43 18.81 -6.64
CA VAL A 333 -8.23 18.17 -6.07
C VAL A 333 -7.31 17.68 -7.17
N VAL A 334 -7.83 16.96 -8.17
CA VAL A 334 -7.07 16.45 -9.32
C VAL A 334 -6.40 17.59 -10.09
N THR A 335 -7.08 18.74 -10.23
CA THR A 335 -6.53 19.93 -10.89
C THR A 335 -5.62 20.78 -9.99
N GLY A 336 -5.32 20.33 -8.76
CA GLY A 336 -4.43 21.00 -7.81
C GLY A 336 -5.04 22.21 -7.08
N GLN A 337 -6.33 22.50 -7.25
CA GLN A 337 -7.07 23.59 -6.62
C GLN A 337 -7.55 23.23 -5.19
N LYS A 338 -6.63 22.75 -4.35
CA LYS A 338 -6.91 22.14 -3.03
C LYS A 338 -7.74 23.03 -2.09
N PHE A 339 -7.48 24.35 -2.05
CA PHE A 339 -8.22 25.27 -1.19
C PHE A 339 -9.69 25.45 -1.65
N LYS A 340 -9.93 25.58 -2.96
CA LYS A 340 -11.29 25.64 -3.51
C LYS A 340 -12.03 24.32 -3.26
N ALA A 341 -11.35 23.19 -3.47
CA ALA A 341 -11.91 21.88 -3.16
C ALA A 341 -12.34 21.78 -1.69
N PHE A 342 -11.49 22.26 -0.76
CA PHE A 342 -11.81 22.27 0.66
C PHE A 342 -13.05 23.13 1.00
N ILE A 343 -13.17 24.32 0.40
CA ILE A 343 -14.37 25.17 0.59
C ILE A 343 -15.63 24.47 0.07
N SER A 344 -15.55 23.85 -1.11
CA SER A 344 -16.67 23.12 -1.71
C SER A 344 -17.09 21.92 -0.86
N LEU A 345 -16.12 21.13 -0.35
CA LEU A 345 -16.37 20.02 0.58
C LEU A 345 -17.06 20.49 1.86
N ARG A 346 -16.62 21.62 2.43
CA ARG A 346 -17.25 22.21 3.62
C ARG A 346 -18.71 22.57 3.38
N ASN A 347 -19.03 23.14 2.23
CA ASN A 347 -20.40 23.53 1.90
C ASN A 347 -21.30 22.30 1.69
N CYS A 348 -20.79 21.29 0.99
CA CYS A 348 -21.41 19.99 0.82
C CYS A 348 -21.75 19.33 2.18
N TRP A 349 -20.82 19.31 3.12
CA TRP A 349 -21.05 18.76 4.46
C TRP A 349 -22.16 19.48 5.23
N LYS A 350 -22.24 20.81 5.17
CA LYS A 350 -23.31 21.57 5.83
C LYS A 350 -24.68 21.12 5.34
N THR A 351 -24.82 20.88 4.04
CA THR A 351 -26.06 20.38 3.46
C THR A 351 -26.35 18.98 3.97
N TYR A 352 -25.40 18.04 3.92
CA TYR A 352 -25.63 16.69 4.44
C TYR A 352 -25.98 16.67 5.93
N LYS A 353 -25.36 17.53 6.75
CA LYS A 353 -25.67 17.62 8.19
C LYS A 353 -27.11 18.10 8.45
N LYS A 354 -27.68 18.95 7.58
CA LYS A 354 -29.10 19.34 7.63
C LYS A 354 -30.03 18.12 7.45
N TYR A 355 -29.61 17.13 6.67
CA TYR A 355 -30.39 15.94 6.34
C TYR A 355 -30.01 14.69 7.14
N GLU A 356 -29.05 14.77 8.06
CA GLU A 356 -28.58 13.63 8.88
C GLU A 356 -29.72 12.91 9.60
N ASN A 357 -30.69 13.67 10.12
CA ASN A 357 -31.85 13.15 10.85
C ASN A 357 -33.15 13.24 10.04
N ALA A 358 -33.07 13.51 8.74
CA ALA A 358 -34.26 13.56 7.89
C ALA A 358 -34.92 12.17 7.87
N LYS A 359 -36.21 12.13 8.23
CA LYS A 359 -37.02 10.92 8.12
C LYS A 359 -37.50 10.82 6.68
N GLY A 360 -37.00 9.83 5.96
CA GLY A 360 -37.43 9.50 4.60
C GLY A 360 -37.17 8.03 4.33
N ASP A 361 -38.07 7.41 3.56
CA ASP A 361 -37.98 5.99 3.20
C ASP A 361 -37.05 5.74 1.99
N ASP A 362 -36.57 6.79 1.33
CA ASP A 362 -35.64 6.69 0.21
C ASP A 362 -34.23 6.31 0.73
N LEU A 363 -33.91 5.01 0.59
CA LEU A 363 -32.64 4.42 0.99
C LEU A 363 -31.45 5.01 0.22
N ASP A 364 -31.64 5.43 -1.03
CA ASP A 364 -30.58 6.00 -1.86
C ASP A 364 -30.21 7.40 -1.37
N VAL A 365 -31.22 8.23 -1.03
CA VAL A 365 -31.02 9.53 -0.40
C VAL A 365 -30.28 9.38 0.94
N LYS A 366 -30.71 8.43 1.77
CA LYS A 366 -30.05 8.16 3.06
C LYS A 366 -28.59 7.77 2.85
N ALA A 367 -28.31 6.88 1.89
CA ALA A 367 -26.94 6.46 1.61
C ALA A 367 -26.04 7.60 1.11
N ARG A 368 -26.57 8.54 0.32
CA ARG A 368 -25.83 9.75 -0.11
C ARG A 368 -25.44 10.64 1.07
N VAL A 369 -26.37 10.86 2.00
CA VAL A 369 -26.10 11.62 3.24
C VAL A 369 -25.01 10.93 4.07
N GLU A 370 -25.14 9.62 4.29
CA GLU A 370 -24.18 8.82 5.06
C GLU A 370 -22.79 8.82 4.37
N LEU A 371 -22.71 8.62 3.05
CA LEU A 371 -21.47 8.72 2.28
C LEU A 371 -20.80 10.09 2.46
N GLY A 372 -21.59 11.16 2.30
CA GLY A 372 -21.13 12.53 2.37
C GLY A 372 -20.59 12.94 3.72
N LEU A 373 -21.33 12.62 4.79
CA LEU A 373 -20.89 12.85 6.18
C LEU A 373 -19.64 12.04 6.50
N GLY A 374 -19.64 10.76 6.16
CA GLY A 374 -18.54 9.85 6.41
C GLY A 374 -17.24 10.28 5.73
N LEU A 375 -17.31 10.59 4.45
CA LEU A 375 -16.15 11.06 3.67
C LEU A 375 -15.61 12.38 4.20
N PHE A 376 -16.47 13.35 4.53
CA PHE A 376 -16.02 14.64 5.05
C PHE A 376 -15.32 14.51 6.40
N LEU A 377 -15.93 13.79 7.34
CA LEU A 377 -15.36 13.56 8.68
C LEU A 377 -14.04 12.79 8.59
N LEU A 378 -13.95 11.79 7.72
CA LEU A 378 -12.72 11.06 7.46
C LEU A 378 -11.62 12.00 6.94
N LEU A 379 -11.90 12.83 5.92
CA LEU A 379 -10.93 13.78 5.36
C LEU A 379 -10.46 14.82 6.38
N ILE A 380 -11.37 15.35 7.22
CA ILE A 380 -10.98 16.24 8.33
C ILE A 380 -10.06 15.53 9.31
N SER A 381 -10.33 14.26 9.64
CA SER A 381 -9.49 13.48 10.55
C SER A 381 -8.07 13.18 10.03
N LEU A 382 -7.85 13.37 8.73
CA LEU A 382 -6.56 13.19 8.05
C LEU A 382 -5.85 14.51 7.75
N SER A 383 -6.47 15.65 8.12
CA SER A 383 -5.87 16.96 7.87
C SER A 383 -4.61 17.17 8.72
N PRO A 384 -3.54 17.75 8.16
CA PRO A 384 -2.33 18.07 8.92
C PRO A 384 -2.63 18.91 10.17
N ILE A 385 -1.82 18.74 11.22
CA ILE A 385 -1.99 19.42 12.51
C ILE A 385 -2.07 20.95 12.34
N SER A 386 -1.31 21.51 11.39
CA SER A 386 -1.32 22.93 11.04
C SER A 386 -2.70 23.46 10.60
N ILE A 387 -3.51 22.62 9.95
CA ILE A 387 -4.86 22.94 9.49
C ILE A 387 -5.88 22.61 10.59
N SER A 388 -5.61 21.59 11.42
CA SER A 388 -6.51 21.13 12.50
C SER A 388 -6.92 22.24 13.46
N THR A 389 -6.02 23.19 13.77
CA THR A 389 -6.32 24.33 14.66
C THR A 389 -7.33 25.29 14.03
N ILE A 390 -7.20 25.55 12.73
CA ILE A 390 -8.14 26.40 11.98
C ILE A 390 -9.49 25.70 11.86
N LEU A 391 -9.50 24.38 11.64
CA LEU A 391 -10.73 23.58 11.57
C LEU A 391 -11.50 23.61 12.88
N ARG A 392 -10.81 23.45 14.03
CA ARG A 392 -11.43 23.55 15.34
C ARG A 392 -12.04 24.93 15.59
N LEU A 393 -11.33 26.01 15.22
CA LEU A 393 -11.84 27.38 15.32
C LEU A 393 -13.03 27.65 14.37
N ALA A 394 -13.09 26.94 13.24
CA ALA A 394 -14.21 26.99 12.30
C ALA A 394 -15.41 26.13 12.72
N GLY A 395 -15.36 25.51 13.91
CA GLY A 395 -16.44 24.73 14.51
C GLY A 395 -16.44 23.24 14.14
N PHE A 396 -15.37 22.71 13.56
CA PHE A 396 -15.28 21.30 13.20
C PHE A 396 -14.75 20.46 14.36
N SER A 397 -15.53 19.46 14.80
CA SER A 397 -15.04 18.34 15.59
C SER A 397 -14.55 17.25 14.63
N SER A 398 -13.27 16.87 14.74
CA SER A 398 -12.73 15.74 14.01
C SER A 398 -13.07 14.45 14.78
N ASP A 399 -14.17 13.80 14.42
CA ASP A 399 -14.47 12.46 14.92
C ASP A 399 -14.34 11.44 13.78
N ARG A 400 -13.19 10.76 13.77
CA ARG A 400 -12.91 9.69 12.81
C ARG A 400 -13.86 8.52 12.99
N ALA A 401 -14.22 8.18 14.23
CA ALA A 401 -15.12 7.06 14.51
C ALA A 401 -16.54 7.36 14.04
N GLU A 402 -17.01 8.61 14.21
CA GLU A 402 -18.26 9.08 13.62
C GLU A 402 -18.22 8.95 12.09
N GLY A 403 -17.13 9.42 11.46
CA GLY A 403 -16.94 9.31 10.00
C GLY A 403 -16.99 7.86 9.49
N LEU A 404 -16.29 6.94 10.17
CA LEU A 404 -16.35 5.51 9.86
C LEU A 404 -17.73 4.92 10.09
N GLY A 405 -18.43 5.34 11.15
CA GLY A 405 -19.79 4.91 11.44
C GLY A 405 -20.75 5.25 10.31
N HIS A 406 -20.65 6.47 9.76
CA HIS A 406 -21.44 6.87 8.58
C HIS A 406 -21.08 6.05 7.33
N LEU A 407 -19.79 5.80 7.07
CA LEU A 407 -19.39 4.98 5.92
C LEU A 407 -19.89 3.53 6.03
N HIS A 408 -19.83 2.93 7.22
CA HIS A 408 -20.39 1.58 7.45
C HIS A 408 -21.90 1.55 7.21
N LYS A 409 -22.66 2.54 7.73
CA LYS A 409 -24.09 2.64 7.45
C LYS A 409 -24.37 2.76 5.95
N CYS A 410 -23.61 3.59 5.23
CA CYS A 410 -23.73 3.71 3.77
C CYS A 410 -23.47 2.36 3.06
N TYR A 411 -22.45 1.63 3.48
CA TYR A 411 -22.13 0.31 2.95
C TYR A 411 -23.26 -0.70 3.22
N GLU A 412 -23.78 -0.74 4.45
CA GLU A 412 -24.86 -1.64 4.89
C GLU A 412 -26.21 -1.37 4.19
N LEU A 413 -26.46 -0.15 3.70
CA LEU A 413 -27.69 0.18 2.97
C LEU A 413 -27.81 -0.50 1.59
N ASN A 414 -26.72 -1.11 1.08
CA ASN A 414 -26.67 -1.83 -0.20
C ASN A 414 -27.26 -1.05 -1.40
N SER A 415 -27.09 0.26 -1.42
CA SER A 415 -27.58 1.18 -2.45
C SER A 415 -26.54 1.42 -3.55
N SER A 416 -26.83 2.36 -4.46
CA SER A 416 -25.89 2.81 -5.51
C SER A 416 -24.59 3.40 -4.95
N ARG A 417 -24.60 3.84 -3.68
CA ARG A 417 -23.46 4.49 -2.99
C ARG A 417 -22.63 3.56 -2.12
N SER A 418 -23.17 2.41 -1.75
CA SER A 418 -22.45 1.41 -0.94
C SER A 418 -21.09 1.02 -1.52
N PRO A 419 -20.88 0.90 -2.84
CA PRO A 419 -19.56 0.53 -3.35
C PRO A 419 -18.51 1.65 -3.20
N PHE A 420 -18.90 2.93 -3.24
CA PHE A 420 -17.98 4.02 -2.89
C PHE A 420 -17.57 3.95 -1.42
N ALA A 421 -18.53 3.72 -0.51
CA ALA A 421 -18.24 3.55 0.91
C ALA A 421 -17.31 2.35 1.15
N GLY A 422 -17.55 1.24 0.46
CA GLY A 422 -16.68 0.05 0.54
C GLY A 422 -15.26 0.31 0.05
N ILE A 423 -15.06 1.05 -1.06
CA ILE A 423 -13.71 1.47 -1.50
C ILE A 423 -13.05 2.33 -0.40
N LEU A 424 -13.73 3.33 0.13
CA LEU A 424 -13.19 4.23 1.16
C LEU A 424 -12.83 3.48 2.45
N LEU A 425 -13.70 2.58 2.92
CA LEU A 425 -13.46 1.72 4.07
C LEU A 425 -12.27 0.78 3.84
N SER A 426 -12.16 0.22 2.63
CA SER A 426 -11.05 -0.68 2.30
C SER A 426 -9.72 0.06 2.28
N LEU A 427 -9.64 1.23 1.63
CA LEU A 427 -8.45 2.07 1.66
C LEU A 427 -8.09 2.52 3.09
N TYR A 428 -9.09 2.82 3.92
CA TYR A 428 -8.89 3.11 5.33
C TYR A 428 -8.25 1.92 6.07
N TYR A 429 -8.80 0.72 5.91
CA TYR A 429 -8.27 -0.50 6.54
C TYR A 429 -6.95 -0.99 5.92
N ILE A 430 -6.56 -0.49 4.75
CA ILE A 430 -5.27 -0.81 4.14
C ILE A 430 -4.15 0.07 4.71
N ASP A 431 -4.36 1.38 4.78
CA ASP A 431 -3.28 2.33 5.07
C ASP A 431 -3.36 3.01 6.44
N LEU A 432 -4.56 3.26 6.95
CA LEU A 432 -4.77 4.09 8.15
C LEU A 432 -4.97 3.25 9.40
N GLU A 433 -5.76 2.18 9.32
CA GLU A 433 -5.93 1.21 10.40
C GLU A 433 -5.78 -0.20 9.83
N PRO A 434 -4.52 -0.68 9.63
CA PRO A 434 -4.24 -1.93 8.95
C PRO A 434 -5.06 -3.11 9.49
N ASP A 435 -6.05 -3.53 8.71
CA ASP A 435 -6.93 -4.67 8.91
C ASP A 435 -7.27 -5.23 7.52
N ILE A 436 -6.28 -5.91 6.93
CA ILE A 436 -6.37 -6.40 5.55
C ILE A 436 -7.53 -7.38 5.39
N THR A 437 -7.85 -8.20 6.42
CA THR A 437 -8.99 -9.12 6.38
C THR A 437 -10.32 -8.38 6.21
N LYS A 438 -10.54 -7.27 6.92
CA LYS A 438 -11.75 -6.45 6.70
C LYS A 438 -11.77 -5.82 5.31
N ALA A 439 -10.65 -5.29 4.85
CA ALA A 439 -10.57 -4.72 3.49
C ALA A 439 -10.91 -5.79 2.42
N THR A 440 -10.32 -6.98 2.53
CA THR A 440 -10.60 -8.12 1.65
C THR A 440 -12.07 -8.50 1.68
N SER A 441 -12.66 -8.71 2.86
CA SER A 441 -14.08 -9.08 3.00
C SER A 441 -15.03 -8.07 2.33
N ILE A 442 -14.78 -6.77 2.50
CA ILE A 442 -15.60 -5.71 1.91
C ILE A 442 -15.51 -5.74 0.38
N ILE A 443 -14.29 -5.81 -0.16
CA ILE A 443 -14.06 -5.76 -1.61
C ILE A 443 -14.49 -7.05 -2.30
N GLU A 444 -14.31 -8.23 -1.69
CA GLU A 444 -14.78 -9.49 -2.24
C GLU A 444 -16.30 -9.48 -2.39
N SER A 445 -17.03 -9.06 -1.36
CA SER A 445 -18.49 -8.92 -1.42
C SER A 445 -18.95 -7.96 -2.54
N LEU A 446 -18.25 -6.86 -2.75
CA LEU A 446 -18.55 -5.92 -3.84
C LEU A 446 -18.17 -6.48 -5.22
N SER A 447 -17.09 -7.26 -5.29
CA SER A 447 -16.57 -7.88 -6.49
C SER A 447 -17.46 -9.04 -6.96
N GLU A 448 -18.14 -9.74 -6.06
CA GLU A 448 -19.19 -10.71 -6.39
C GLU A 448 -20.38 -10.01 -7.09
N LYS A 449 -20.76 -8.82 -6.62
CA LYS A 449 -21.86 -8.04 -7.20
C LYS A 449 -21.48 -7.35 -8.53
N TYR A 450 -20.25 -6.84 -8.63
CA TYR A 450 -19.75 -6.11 -9.80
C TYR A 450 -18.37 -6.63 -10.23
N PRO A 451 -18.30 -7.83 -10.85
CA PRO A 451 -17.03 -8.48 -11.19
C PRO A 451 -16.20 -7.73 -12.24
N GLY A 452 -16.82 -6.84 -13.02
CA GLY A 452 -16.15 -6.00 -14.01
C GLY A 452 -15.62 -4.67 -13.46
N CYS A 453 -15.74 -4.41 -12.15
CA CYS A 453 -15.34 -3.12 -11.60
C CYS A 453 -13.82 -2.95 -11.59
N VAL A 454 -13.30 -2.04 -12.43
CA VAL A 454 -11.87 -1.72 -12.53
C VAL A 454 -11.31 -1.20 -11.20
N LEU A 455 -12.07 -0.40 -10.46
CA LEU A 455 -11.65 0.12 -9.15
C LEU A 455 -11.52 -0.98 -8.10
N PHE A 456 -12.37 -2.01 -8.11
CA PHE A 456 -12.24 -3.12 -7.16
C PHE A 456 -11.04 -4.01 -7.49
N HIS A 457 -10.77 -4.25 -8.78
CA HIS A 457 -9.53 -4.92 -9.19
C HIS A 457 -8.30 -4.14 -8.76
N TRP A 458 -8.30 -2.81 -8.88
CA TRP A 458 -7.22 -1.98 -8.34
C TRP A 458 -7.11 -2.08 -6.81
N VAL A 459 -8.20 -2.02 -6.05
CA VAL A 459 -8.11 -2.19 -4.58
C VAL A 459 -7.60 -3.60 -4.23
N ASN A 460 -8.04 -4.64 -4.93
CA ASN A 460 -7.54 -6.01 -4.76
C ASN A 460 -6.04 -6.13 -5.09
N SER A 461 -5.52 -5.37 -6.06
CA SER A 461 -4.09 -5.34 -6.33
C SER A 461 -3.31 -4.71 -5.19
N VAL A 462 -3.84 -3.64 -4.58
CA VAL A 462 -3.24 -3.01 -3.40
C VAL A 462 -3.27 -3.97 -2.20
N ILE A 463 -4.38 -4.67 -1.95
CA ILE A 463 -4.50 -5.70 -0.90
C ILE A 463 -3.45 -6.80 -1.10
N SER A 464 -3.36 -7.33 -2.33
CA SER A 464 -2.40 -8.37 -2.69
C SER A 464 -0.96 -7.90 -2.46
N TRP A 465 -0.65 -6.67 -2.90
CA TRP A 465 0.66 -6.07 -2.68
C TRP A 465 1.00 -5.90 -1.20
N LYS A 466 0.05 -5.48 -0.36
CA LYS A 466 0.23 -5.36 1.10
C LYS A 466 0.50 -6.72 1.77
N ASN A 467 -0.07 -7.79 1.23
CA ASN A 467 0.18 -9.18 1.64
C ASN A 467 1.45 -9.80 1.03
N ASN A 468 2.30 -9.01 0.36
CA ASN A 468 3.49 -9.48 -0.37
C ASN A 468 3.18 -10.49 -1.49
N GLN A 469 1.96 -10.47 -2.03
CA GLN A 469 1.50 -11.29 -3.16
C GLN A 469 1.59 -10.48 -4.46
N LEU A 470 2.81 -10.18 -4.89
CA LEU A 470 3.06 -9.32 -6.05
C LEU A 470 2.48 -9.89 -7.36
N GLU A 471 2.49 -11.21 -7.52
CA GLU A 471 1.89 -11.89 -8.67
C GLU A 471 0.38 -11.65 -8.77
N CYS A 472 -0.34 -11.84 -7.67
CA CYS A 472 -1.77 -11.58 -7.61
C CYS A 472 -2.06 -10.10 -7.89
N ALA A 473 -1.21 -9.18 -7.39
CA ALA A 473 -1.35 -7.76 -7.66
C ALA A 473 -1.27 -7.44 -9.16
N ILE A 474 -0.31 -8.03 -9.87
CA ILE A 474 -0.16 -7.90 -11.33
C ILE A 474 -1.37 -8.52 -12.05
N GLU A 475 -1.84 -9.69 -11.62
CA GLU A 475 -3.01 -10.35 -12.22
C GLU A 475 -4.27 -9.47 -12.11
N TYR A 476 -4.52 -8.88 -10.95
CA TYR A 476 -5.65 -7.97 -10.74
C TYR A 476 -5.55 -6.71 -11.61
N LEU A 477 -4.38 -6.09 -11.75
CA LEU A 477 -4.22 -4.93 -12.64
C LEU A 477 -4.41 -5.30 -14.11
N ASN A 478 -3.95 -6.48 -14.54
CA ASN A 478 -4.23 -6.98 -15.88
C ASN A 478 -5.73 -7.22 -16.10
N LYS A 479 -6.45 -7.77 -15.10
CA LYS A 479 -7.92 -7.87 -15.13
C LYS A 479 -8.56 -6.49 -15.24
N ALA A 480 -8.09 -5.51 -14.47
CA ALA A 480 -8.57 -4.13 -14.51
C ALA A 480 -8.45 -3.52 -15.92
N LEU A 481 -7.30 -3.69 -16.59
CA LEU A 481 -7.10 -3.23 -17.97
C LEU A 481 -8.01 -3.97 -18.96
N ARG A 482 -8.21 -5.28 -18.81
CA ARG A 482 -9.13 -6.05 -19.67
C ARG A 482 -10.57 -5.53 -19.56
N TYR A 483 -11.04 -5.24 -18.34
CA TYR A 483 -12.39 -4.70 -18.12
C TYR A 483 -12.58 -3.25 -18.57
N CYS A 484 -11.52 -2.47 -18.74
CA CYS A 484 -11.61 -1.18 -19.42
C CYS A 484 -12.05 -1.33 -20.89
N GLY A 485 -11.73 -2.47 -21.54
CA GLY A 485 -11.90 -2.66 -22.98
C GLY A 485 -10.85 -1.91 -23.81
N GLU A 486 -10.69 -2.28 -25.08
CA GLU A 486 -9.56 -1.84 -25.94
C GLU A 486 -9.40 -0.31 -26.05
N GLY A 487 -10.49 0.45 -26.07
CA GLY A 487 -10.43 1.91 -26.14
C GLY A 487 -9.87 2.53 -24.85
N LEU A 488 -10.52 2.26 -23.73
CA LEU A 488 -10.19 2.89 -22.44
C LEU A 488 -8.93 2.31 -21.80
N SER A 489 -8.59 1.04 -22.08
CA SER A 489 -7.36 0.40 -21.57
C SER A 489 -6.11 1.13 -22.06
N ASN A 490 -6.14 1.65 -23.29
CA ASN A 490 -5.03 2.43 -23.84
C ASN A 490 -4.85 3.76 -23.09
N GLU A 491 -5.92 4.32 -22.56
CA GLU A 491 -5.89 5.64 -21.92
C GLU A 491 -5.74 5.58 -20.38
N ALA A 492 -5.82 4.38 -19.79
CA ALA A 492 -5.81 4.12 -18.35
C ALA A 492 -4.41 4.31 -17.70
N ALA A 493 -3.89 5.53 -17.76
CA ALA A 493 -2.54 5.88 -17.33
C ALA A 493 -2.21 5.48 -15.88
N PHE A 494 -3.17 5.58 -14.95
CA PHE A 494 -2.93 5.22 -13.54
C PHE A 494 -2.77 3.71 -13.33
N ILE A 495 -3.60 2.91 -14.02
CA ILE A 495 -3.50 1.44 -13.96
C ILE A 495 -2.21 0.97 -14.64
N LYS A 496 -1.85 1.56 -15.79
CA LYS A 496 -0.58 1.29 -16.47
C LYS A 496 0.63 1.65 -15.60
N TYR A 497 0.56 2.77 -14.87
CA TYR A 497 1.64 3.21 -14.00
C TYR A 497 1.89 2.21 -12.88
N GLU A 498 0.83 1.83 -12.16
CA GLU A 498 0.88 0.80 -11.10
C GLU A 498 1.38 -0.55 -11.63
N LEU A 499 0.94 -0.95 -12.83
CA LEU A 499 1.38 -2.20 -13.45
C LEU A 499 2.86 -2.15 -13.82
N GLY A 500 3.31 -1.06 -14.46
CA GLY A 500 4.72 -0.83 -14.77
C GLY A 500 5.58 -0.82 -13.52
N TRP A 501 5.06 -0.23 -12.44
CA TRP A 501 5.69 -0.21 -11.13
C TRP A 501 5.88 -1.62 -10.54
N PHE A 502 4.88 -2.49 -10.60
CA PHE A 502 5.04 -3.87 -10.11
C PHE A 502 6.00 -4.70 -10.96
N TYR A 503 5.99 -4.55 -12.29
CA TYR A 503 7.01 -5.15 -13.14
C TYR A 503 8.42 -4.64 -12.81
N PHE A 504 8.54 -3.34 -12.48
CA PHE A 504 9.82 -2.74 -12.08
C PHE A 504 10.35 -3.37 -10.78
N LEU A 505 9.48 -3.59 -9.79
CA LEU A 505 9.85 -4.29 -8.55
C LEU A 505 10.25 -5.75 -8.77
N ARG A 506 9.68 -6.41 -9.79
CA ARG A 506 10.04 -7.79 -10.18
C ARG A 506 11.31 -7.90 -11.00
N PHE A 507 11.95 -6.79 -11.34
CA PHE A 507 13.07 -6.74 -12.29
C PHE A 507 12.68 -7.19 -13.70
N GLU A 508 11.39 -7.11 -14.05
CA GLU A 508 10.88 -7.37 -15.40
C GLU A 508 10.97 -6.09 -16.23
N TRP A 509 12.21 -5.65 -16.46
CA TRP A 509 12.54 -4.33 -16.99
C TRP A 509 11.86 -4.04 -18.33
N SER A 510 11.76 -5.04 -19.21
CA SER A 510 11.11 -4.91 -20.52
C SER A 510 9.62 -4.63 -20.41
N LEU A 511 8.92 -5.33 -19.51
CA LEU A 511 7.49 -5.13 -19.28
C LEU A 511 7.23 -3.79 -18.58
N ALA A 512 8.05 -3.45 -17.58
CA ALA A 512 8.00 -2.16 -16.91
C ALA A 512 8.22 -0.99 -17.89
N ARG A 513 9.26 -1.10 -18.73
CA ARG A 513 9.58 -0.13 -19.79
C ARG A 513 8.36 0.11 -20.68
N LYS A 514 7.73 -0.95 -21.20
CA LYS A 514 6.58 -0.85 -22.09
C LYS A 514 5.43 -0.05 -21.47
N GLN A 515 5.14 -0.26 -20.18
CA GLN A 515 4.09 0.50 -19.50
C GLN A 515 4.45 1.97 -19.32
N PHE A 516 5.66 2.26 -18.83
CA PHE A 516 6.11 3.64 -18.64
C PHE A 516 6.25 4.40 -19.97
N GLU A 517 6.71 3.73 -21.03
CA GLU A 517 6.83 4.27 -22.38
C GLU A 517 5.49 4.69 -22.95
N SER A 518 4.45 3.84 -22.83
CA SER A 518 3.09 4.18 -23.27
C SER A 518 2.58 5.44 -22.55
N ILE A 519 2.85 5.58 -21.25
CA ILE A 519 2.49 6.77 -20.48
C ILE A 519 3.28 8.01 -20.94
N LEU A 520 4.58 7.85 -21.23
CA LEU A 520 5.44 8.94 -21.71
C LEU A 520 4.99 9.46 -23.08
N LEU A 521 4.70 8.56 -24.02
CA LEU A 521 4.31 8.90 -25.38
C LEU A 521 2.93 9.56 -25.45
N GLU A 522 1.98 9.10 -24.64
CA GLU A 522 0.61 9.57 -24.76
C GLU A 522 0.35 10.84 -23.90
N THR A 523 1.08 11.05 -22.80
CA THR A 523 0.38 11.60 -21.63
C THR A 523 1.14 12.48 -20.63
N LEU A 524 2.45 12.71 -20.74
CA LEU A 524 3.15 13.47 -19.70
C LEU A 524 2.91 14.98 -19.77
N SER A 525 2.25 15.54 -18.76
CA SER A 525 2.01 16.99 -18.63
C SER A 525 3.27 17.80 -18.28
N LEU A 526 4.38 17.63 -19.01
CA LEU A 526 5.61 18.41 -18.83
C LEU A 526 5.42 19.86 -19.34
N SER A 527 6.47 20.70 -19.26
CA SER A 527 6.43 21.97 -20.03
C SER A 527 6.25 21.64 -21.52
N SER A 528 5.63 22.54 -22.29
CA SER A 528 5.42 22.32 -23.74
C SER A 528 6.71 21.96 -24.47
N GLU A 529 7.81 22.59 -24.06
CA GLU A 529 9.14 22.37 -24.63
C GLU A 529 9.69 20.99 -24.24
N LEU A 530 9.58 20.59 -22.97
CA LEU A 530 10.12 19.32 -22.50
C LEU A 530 9.29 18.12 -22.97
N ASP A 531 7.98 18.27 -23.14
CA ASP A 531 7.10 17.20 -23.65
C ASP A 531 7.51 16.77 -25.06
N SER A 532 7.74 17.72 -25.98
CA SER A 532 8.24 17.42 -27.33
C SER A 532 9.62 16.75 -27.29
N ILE A 533 10.53 17.26 -26.47
CA ILE A 533 11.87 16.67 -26.30
C ILE A 533 11.76 15.21 -25.85
N VAL A 534 10.93 14.92 -24.86
CA VAL A 534 10.73 13.55 -24.36
C VAL A 534 10.16 12.65 -25.45
N LYS A 535 9.08 13.07 -26.11
CA LYS A 535 8.42 12.25 -27.15
C LYS A 535 9.34 11.95 -28.32
N ASP A 536 10.05 12.95 -28.82
CA ASP A 536 10.97 12.78 -29.94
C ASP A 536 12.14 11.88 -29.54
N PHE A 537 12.64 12.01 -28.30
CA PHE A 537 13.74 11.19 -27.82
C PHE A 537 13.33 9.74 -27.54
N VAL A 538 12.15 9.49 -26.97
CA VAL A 538 11.58 8.13 -26.84
C VAL A 538 11.46 7.48 -28.22
N THR A 539 10.94 8.21 -29.20
CA THR A 539 10.60 7.66 -30.53
C THR A 539 11.84 7.44 -31.41
N THR A 540 12.79 8.36 -31.38
CA THR A 540 13.90 8.39 -32.36
C THR A 540 15.27 8.08 -31.75
N GLY A 541 15.38 8.15 -30.42
CA GLY A 541 16.67 8.10 -29.71
C GLY A 541 17.60 9.28 -30.04
N LYS A 542 17.11 10.35 -30.67
CA LYS A 542 17.91 11.50 -31.10
C LYS A 542 17.20 12.82 -30.82
N LEU A 543 17.99 13.86 -30.59
CA LEU A 543 17.51 15.24 -30.44
C LEU A 543 18.15 16.13 -31.49
N GLU A 544 17.37 17.06 -32.03
CA GLU A 544 17.87 18.16 -32.86
C GLU A 544 18.74 19.13 -32.03
N ASN A 545 19.60 19.90 -32.69
CA ASN A 545 20.47 20.87 -32.01
C ASN A 545 19.68 21.92 -31.21
N THR A 546 18.54 22.36 -31.75
CA THR A 546 17.60 23.28 -31.10
C THR A 546 17.03 22.69 -29.80
N GLN A 547 16.66 21.41 -29.83
CA GLN A 547 16.15 20.67 -28.68
C GLN A 547 17.23 20.45 -27.61
N LYS A 548 18.46 20.15 -28.02
CA LYS A 548 19.60 20.02 -27.09
C LYS A 548 19.88 21.33 -26.35
N ILE A 549 19.94 22.46 -27.08
CA ILE A 549 20.12 23.80 -26.48
C ILE A 549 18.97 24.11 -25.52
N THR A 550 17.73 23.78 -25.90
CA THR A 550 16.55 23.97 -25.05
C THR A 550 16.67 23.14 -23.77
N LEU A 551 17.01 21.85 -23.89
CA LEU A 551 17.19 20.96 -22.75
C LEU A 551 18.27 21.47 -21.78
N GLU A 552 19.41 21.93 -22.29
CA GLU A 552 20.46 22.54 -21.47
C GLU A 552 19.97 23.77 -20.71
N ASN A 553 19.18 24.62 -21.36
CA ASN A 553 18.60 25.80 -20.71
C ASN A 553 17.62 25.42 -19.60
N LEU A 554 16.83 24.36 -19.79
CA LEU A 554 15.93 23.83 -18.76
C LEU A 554 16.71 23.22 -17.57
N CYS A 555 17.83 22.55 -17.82
CA CYS A 555 18.71 22.00 -16.78
C CYS A 555 19.36 23.10 -15.93
N LYS A 556 19.75 24.24 -16.54
CA LYS A 556 20.40 25.37 -15.85
C LYS A 556 19.48 26.17 -14.92
N GLY A 557 18.18 25.85 -14.87
CA GLY A 557 17.33 26.27 -13.77
C GLY A 557 17.18 27.79 -13.61
N LYS A 558 17.07 28.55 -14.71
CA LYS A 558 16.32 29.81 -14.58
C LYS A 558 14.89 29.40 -14.25
N LYS A 559 14.52 29.48 -12.96
CA LYS A 559 13.12 29.53 -12.54
C LYS A 559 12.52 30.67 -13.33
N HIS A 560 11.99 30.40 -14.53
CA HIS A 560 11.09 31.32 -15.17
C HIS A 560 10.04 31.55 -14.10
N SER A 561 9.94 32.79 -13.65
CA SER A 561 8.84 33.28 -12.82
C SER A 561 7.56 32.97 -13.59
N LYS A 562 7.09 31.74 -13.50
CA LYS A 562 5.81 31.34 -14.06
C LYS A 562 4.81 31.98 -13.13
N LYS A 563 4.19 33.06 -13.62
CA LYS A 563 2.81 33.38 -13.24
C LYS A 563 2.08 32.05 -13.22
N ASN A 564 1.44 31.71 -12.10
CA ASN A 564 0.55 30.56 -11.95
C ASN A 564 -0.57 30.66 -13.00
N LYS A 565 -0.28 30.32 -14.26
CA LYS A 565 -1.29 30.09 -15.26
C LYS A 565 -1.93 28.77 -14.86
N ASN A 566 -3.23 28.84 -14.60
CA ASN A 566 -4.05 27.68 -14.33
C ASN A 566 -3.79 26.62 -15.41
N TRP A 567 -3.43 25.40 -15.03
CA TRP A 567 -3.09 24.34 -15.99
C TRP A 567 -4.23 24.06 -16.97
N LEU A 568 -5.48 24.27 -16.52
CA LEU A 568 -6.68 24.25 -17.36
C LEU A 568 -6.64 25.29 -18.49
N GLU A 569 -6.05 26.47 -18.24
CA GLU A 569 -5.91 27.58 -19.19
C GLU A 569 -4.66 27.49 -20.08
N SER A 570 -3.72 26.58 -19.77
CA SER A 570 -2.56 26.31 -20.64
C SER A 570 -2.99 25.55 -21.90
N ASP A 571 -2.31 25.81 -23.03
CA ASP A 571 -2.53 25.31 -24.40
C ASP A 571 -3.85 24.55 -24.67
N LYS A 572 -4.78 25.20 -25.37
CA LYS A 572 -6.15 24.68 -25.59
C LYS A 572 -6.18 23.33 -26.32
N ASN A 573 -5.12 22.98 -27.04
CA ASN A 573 -5.09 21.89 -28.02
C ASN A 573 -4.39 20.60 -27.56
N LEU A 574 -3.70 20.56 -26.41
CA LEU A 574 -3.00 19.36 -25.93
C LEU A 574 -3.79 18.67 -24.81
N ASP A 575 -4.27 17.46 -25.09
CA ASP A 575 -4.78 16.55 -24.06
C ASP A 575 -3.59 15.97 -23.27
N ARG A 576 -3.58 16.17 -21.96
CA ARG A 576 -2.45 15.82 -21.08
C ARG A 576 -2.95 15.05 -19.88
N VAL A 577 -2.17 14.12 -19.34
CA VAL A 577 -2.50 13.46 -18.07
C VAL A 577 -1.84 14.14 -16.90
N TYR A 578 -2.62 14.26 -15.83
CA TYR A 578 -2.13 14.60 -14.52
C TYR A 578 -1.56 13.35 -13.83
N LEU A 579 -0.25 13.16 -13.96
CA LEU A 579 0.50 12.18 -13.15
C LEU A 579 1.37 12.95 -12.14
N PRO A 580 1.29 12.61 -10.84
CA PRO A 580 2.21 13.13 -9.85
C PRO A 580 3.62 12.57 -10.10
N HIS A 581 4.64 13.23 -9.54
CA HIS A 581 6.02 12.75 -9.53
C HIS A 581 6.61 12.39 -10.90
N LYS A 582 6.52 13.32 -11.84
CA LYS A 582 6.92 13.11 -13.25
C LYS A 582 8.39 12.74 -13.40
N SER A 583 9.26 13.35 -12.59
CA SER A 583 10.68 13.02 -12.61
C SER A 583 10.93 11.61 -12.13
N CYS A 584 10.18 11.15 -11.13
CA CYS A 584 10.23 9.76 -10.65
C CYS A 584 9.84 8.77 -11.76
N LEU A 585 8.73 9.01 -12.47
CA LEU A 585 8.32 8.17 -13.61
C LEU A 585 9.40 8.11 -14.70
N ILE A 586 9.95 9.25 -15.10
CA ILE A 586 11.03 9.29 -16.10
C ILE A 586 12.27 8.54 -15.56
N THR A 587 12.61 8.70 -14.29
CA THR A 587 13.73 7.96 -13.67
C THR A 587 13.49 6.45 -13.68
N GLN A 588 12.28 5.97 -13.41
CA GLN A 588 11.93 4.54 -13.48
C GLN A 588 12.06 4.01 -14.92
N PHE A 589 11.56 4.75 -15.90
CA PHE A 589 11.72 4.40 -17.32
C PHE A 589 13.20 4.34 -17.74
N VAL A 590 13.99 5.37 -17.41
CA VAL A 590 15.44 5.42 -17.70
C VAL A 590 16.19 4.31 -16.98
N SER A 591 15.74 3.92 -15.78
CA SER A 591 16.31 2.78 -15.05
C SER A 591 16.09 1.47 -15.79
N CYS A 592 14.92 1.25 -16.38
CA CYS A 592 14.69 0.09 -17.25
C CYS A 592 15.63 0.11 -18.47
N ILE A 593 15.82 1.28 -19.10
CA ILE A 593 16.79 1.42 -20.20
C ILE A 593 18.19 1.05 -19.72
N ALA A 594 18.64 1.55 -18.58
CA ALA A 594 19.97 1.28 -18.02
C ALA A 594 20.25 -0.20 -17.78
N THR A 595 19.21 -1.00 -17.54
CA THR A 595 19.33 -2.45 -17.37
C THR A 595 19.34 -3.24 -18.67
N LEU A 596 18.70 -2.71 -19.72
CA LEU A 596 18.51 -3.39 -21.00
C LEU A 596 19.60 -3.00 -22.01
N GLU A 597 20.08 -1.76 -21.95
CA GLU A 597 21.01 -1.19 -22.91
C GLU A 597 21.84 -0.05 -22.29
N LYS A 598 22.81 0.46 -23.06
CA LYS A 598 23.63 1.60 -22.62
C LYS A 598 22.79 2.88 -22.68
N ILE A 599 22.67 3.58 -21.55
CA ILE A 599 21.92 4.84 -21.53
C ILE A 599 22.66 5.95 -22.29
N ASP A 600 21.89 6.77 -23.00
CA ASP A 600 22.33 8.08 -23.47
C ASP A 600 22.25 9.10 -22.31
N GLU A 601 23.31 9.89 -22.10
CA GLU A 601 23.39 10.91 -21.04
C GLU A 601 22.24 11.94 -21.13
N THR A 602 21.67 12.14 -22.32
CA THR A 602 20.49 12.97 -22.57
C THR A 602 19.32 12.59 -21.67
N TRP A 603 19.14 11.29 -21.35
CA TRP A 603 18.09 10.84 -20.43
C TRP A 603 18.24 11.43 -19.02
N LEU A 604 19.47 11.51 -18.52
CA LEU A 604 19.73 12.09 -17.20
C LEU A 604 19.45 13.60 -17.18
N LYS A 605 19.73 14.29 -18.30
CA LYS A 605 19.37 15.71 -18.47
C LYS A 605 17.86 15.92 -18.54
N ILE A 606 17.13 15.01 -19.18
CA ILE A 606 15.66 15.02 -19.22
C ILE A 606 15.07 14.91 -17.81
N ILE A 607 15.58 14.00 -16.96
CA ILE A 607 15.14 13.87 -15.56
C ILE A 607 15.38 15.18 -14.79
N GLN A 608 16.57 15.76 -14.92
CA GLN A 608 16.92 17.03 -14.27
C GLN A 608 16.02 18.19 -14.75
N ALA A 609 15.78 18.30 -16.06
CA ALA A 609 14.89 19.30 -16.63
C ALA A 609 13.44 19.11 -16.16
N SER A 610 12.97 17.87 -16.03
CA SER A 610 11.63 17.55 -15.49
C SER A 610 11.48 18.08 -14.07
N ALA A 611 12.48 17.85 -13.21
CA ALA A 611 12.48 18.35 -11.84
C ALA A 611 12.41 19.89 -11.81
N ASN A 612 13.20 20.56 -12.64
CA ASN A 612 13.24 22.03 -12.67
C ASN A 612 11.98 22.69 -13.25
N THR A 613 11.28 22.03 -14.17
CA THR A 613 10.18 22.64 -14.94
C THR A 613 8.79 22.28 -14.44
N GLY A 614 8.66 21.18 -13.68
CA GLY A 614 7.40 20.66 -13.19
C GLY A 614 7.45 20.06 -11.78
N GLY A 615 8.63 19.94 -11.16
CA GLY A 615 8.80 19.41 -9.80
C GLY A 615 8.33 20.40 -8.74
N ASN A 616 7.04 20.33 -8.39
CA ASN A 616 6.52 20.97 -7.18
C ASN A 616 6.65 20.06 -5.94
N SER A 617 7.08 18.81 -6.13
CA SER A 617 7.24 17.84 -5.05
C SER A 617 8.71 17.68 -4.66
N ASP A 618 8.97 17.49 -3.37
CA ASP A 618 10.32 17.21 -2.86
C ASP A 618 10.89 15.95 -3.53
N LEU A 619 10.04 14.95 -3.80
CA LEU A 619 10.43 13.71 -4.48
C LEU A 619 10.93 13.96 -5.91
N ASP A 620 10.29 14.84 -6.68
CA ASP A 620 10.77 15.17 -8.03
C ASP A 620 12.12 15.88 -7.99
N ASN A 621 12.33 16.75 -6.99
CA ASN A 621 13.60 17.44 -6.78
C ASN A 621 14.70 16.46 -6.38
N ASP A 622 14.40 15.50 -5.50
CA ASP A 622 15.34 14.45 -5.09
C ASP A 622 15.77 13.59 -6.29
N PHE A 623 14.84 13.16 -7.15
CA PHE A 623 15.18 12.42 -8.37
C PHE A 623 15.91 13.27 -9.41
N GLY A 624 15.59 14.57 -9.48
CA GLY A 624 16.37 15.54 -10.25
C GLY A 624 17.83 15.59 -9.78
N GLY A 625 18.07 15.68 -8.47
CA GLY A 625 19.41 15.62 -7.88
C GLY A 625 20.09 14.26 -8.08
N LEU A 626 19.34 13.15 -7.99
CA LEU A 626 19.87 11.80 -8.25
C LEU A 626 20.39 11.70 -9.68
N SER A 627 19.63 12.21 -10.65
CA SER A 627 20.03 12.20 -12.05
C SER A 627 21.31 13.00 -12.28
N TYR A 628 21.46 14.17 -11.63
CA TYR A 628 22.70 14.94 -11.65
C TYR A 628 23.88 14.14 -11.10
N SER A 629 23.71 13.45 -9.96
CA SER A 629 24.76 12.59 -9.41
C SER A 629 25.15 11.48 -10.39
N PHE A 630 24.19 10.87 -11.09
CA PHE A 630 24.47 9.82 -12.08
C PHE A 630 25.11 10.36 -13.37
N GLN A 631 24.93 11.65 -13.72
CA GLN A 631 25.69 12.27 -14.83
C GLN A 631 27.20 12.33 -14.51
N CYS A 632 27.56 12.40 -13.23
CA CYS A 632 28.95 12.41 -12.78
C CYS A 632 29.55 11.00 -12.60
N ARG A 633 28.73 9.94 -12.66
CA ARG A 633 29.16 8.56 -12.45
C ARG A 633 29.65 7.93 -13.75
N LYS A 634 30.58 6.98 -13.64
CA LYS A 634 31.07 6.20 -14.79
C LYS A 634 30.11 5.08 -15.18
N SER A 635 29.30 4.60 -14.23
CA SER A 635 28.37 3.49 -14.41
C SER A 635 26.97 3.83 -13.94
N THR A 636 25.98 3.38 -14.70
CA THR A 636 24.55 3.52 -14.39
C THR A 636 23.89 2.20 -14.00
N ILE A 637 24.66 1.11 -13.91
CA ILE A 637 24.17 -0.25 -13.60
C ILE A 637 23.39 -0.29 -12.27
N LEU A 638 23.80 0.50 -11.28
CA LEU A 638 23.17 0.54 -9.97
C LEU A 638 21.95 1.48 -9.87
N LEU A 639 21.68 2.28 -10.90
CA LEU A 639 20.57 3.23 -10.94
C LEU A 639 19.21 2.59 -10.59
N PRO A 640 18.74 1.51 -11.26
CA PRO A 640 17.45 0.88 -10.93
C PRO A 640 17.33 0.48 -9.46
N TYR A 641 18.40 -0.05 -8.86
CA TYR A 641 18.37 -0.55 -7.49
C TYR A 641 18.41 0.60 -6.47
N GLU A 642 19.13 1.68 -6.77
CA GLU A 642 19.05 2.92 -5.99
C GLU A 642 17.65 3.53 -6.08
N VAL A 643 17.00 3.51 -7.24
CA VAL A 643 15.62 4.00 -7.39
C VAL A 643 14.65 3.20 -6.52
N ILE A 644 14.73 1.86 -6.53
CA ILE A 644 13.94 0.99 -5.64
C ILE A 644 14.21 1.33 -4.18
N TYR A 645 15.47 1.52 -3.81
CA TYR A 645 15.87 1.88 -2.46
C TYR A 645 15.29 3.22 -2.01
N PHE A 646 15.47 4.29 -2.80
CA PHE A 646 15.06 5.65 -2.48
C PHE A 646 13.55 5.88 -2.57
N MET A 647 12.83 5.09 -3.37
CA MET A 647 11.38 4.98 -3.29
C MET A 647 10.89 4.29 -2.00
N LYS A 648 11.82 3.78 -1.17
CA LYS A 648 11.57 3.07 0.09
C LYS A 648 10.86 1.72 -0.08
N GLN A 649 11.17 1.02 -1.17
CA GLN A 649 10.45 -0.20 -1.57
C GLN A 649 11.26 -1.47 -1.31
N HIS A 650 12.51 -1.30 -0.89
CA HIS A 650 13.44 -2.38 -0.54
C HIS A 650 12.89 -3.37 0.51
N THR A 651 12.05 -2.92 1.46
CA THR A 651 11.46 -3.80 2.49
C THR A 651 10.36 -4.72 1.94
N LYS A 652 9.88 -4.49 0.71
CA LYS A 652 8.86 -5.31 0.04
C LYS A 652 9.46 -6.30 -0.95
N LEU A 653 10.79 -6.32 -1.08
CA LEU A 653 11.48 -7.25 -1.98
C LEU A 653 11.53 -8.66 -1.38
N LEU A 654 11.33 -9.65 -2.23
CA LEU A 654 11.44 -11.07 -1.87
C LEU A 654 12.91 -11.49 -1.75
N PRO A 655 13.23 -12.58 -1.02
CA PRO A 655 14.63 -13.01 -0.79
C PRO A 655 15.46 -13.21 -2.06
N TYR A 656 14.86 -13.77 -3.11
CA TYR A 656 15.55 -13.96 -4.39
C TYR A 656 15.86 -12.61 -5.07
N MET A 657 14.99 -11.61 -4.92
CA MET A 657 15.21 -10.26 -5.44
C MET A 657 16.36 -9.59 -4.69
N LEU A 658 16.38 -9.69 -3.35
CA LEU A 658 17.49 -9.18 -2.52
C LEU A 658 18.82 -9.85 -2.90
N SER A 659 18.79 -11.18 -3.13
CA SER A 659 19.96 -11.92 -3.58
C SER A 659 20.44 -11.44 -4.96
N ARG A 660 19.52 -11.13 -5.88
CA ARG A 660 19.87 -10.57 -7.18
C ARG A 660 20.47 -9.17 -7.08
N ILE A 661 19.96 -8.30 -6.20
CA ILE A 661 20.57 -6.99 -5.91
C ILE A 661 22.00 -7.17 -5.40
N PHE A 662 22.21 -8.10 -4.45
CA PHE A 662 23.52 -8.41 -3.92
C PHE A 662 24.49 -8.84 -5.03
N THR A 663 24.08 -9.79 -5.89
CA THR A 663 24.89 -10.28 -7.01
C THR A 663 25.28 -9.16 -7.96
N ILE A 664 24.34 -8.28 -8.33
CA ILE A 664 24.62 -7.20 -9.28
C ILE A 664 25.56 -6.16 -8.67
N ALA A 665 25.40 -5.85 -7.38
CA ALA A 665 26.34 -5.00 -6.66
C ALA A 665 27.75 -5.64 -6.63
N ASP A 666 27.86 -6.96 -6.42
CA ASP A 666 29.13 -7.68 -6.42
C ASP A 666 29.80 -7.71 -7.80
N GLU A 667 29.04 -8.00 -8.85
CA GLU A 667 29.50 -7.94 -10.25
C GLU A 667 29.96 -6.53 -10.63
N THR A 668 29.30 -5.50 -10.10
CA THR A 668 29.70 -4.10 -10.33
C THR A 668 31.04 -3.82 -9.66
N LEU A 669 31.24 -4.26 -8.42
CA LEU A 669 32.52 -4.14 -7.71
C LEU A 669 33.65 -4.85 -8.46
N GLY A 670 33.39 -6.02 -9.04
CA GLY A 670 34.38 -6.78 -9.83
C GLY A 670 34.85 -6.08 -11.11
N LYS A 671 34.09 -5.11 -11.62
CA LYS A 671 34.41 -4.34 -12.85
C LYS A 671 35.12 -3.03 -12.57
N ILE A 672 35.30 -2.66 -11.30
CA ILE A 672 35.74 -1.34 -10.89
C ILE A 672 37.03 -1.44 -10.10
N ASP A 673 38.04 -0.65 -10.45
CA ASP A 673 39.28 -0.56 -9.67
C ASP A 673 39.12 0.42 -8.50
N ARG A 674 39.14 -0.13 -7.28
CA ARG A 674 38.99 0.61 -6.02
C ARG A 674 40.11 1.60 -5.71
N ASN A 675 41.25 1.52 -6.40
CA ASN A 675 42.38 2.41 -6.18
C ASN A 675 42.14 3.82 -6.74
N TYR A 676 41.19 3.97 -7.66
CA TYR A 676 40.85 5.26 -8.26
C TYR A 676 39.70 5.95 -7.52
N LYS A 677 39.94 7.17 -7.02
CA LYS A 677 38.97 7.91 -6.18
C LYS A 677 37.65 8.20 -6.89
N GLU A 678 37.71 8.42 -8.19
CA GLU A 678 36.52 8.61 -9.04
C GLU A 678 35.52 7.44 -9.00
N ASN A 679 35.95 6.25 -8.60
CA ASN A 679 35.14 5.04 -8.54
C ASN A 679 34.53 4.79 -7.14
N TRP A 680 34.91 5.59 -6.14
CA TRP A 680 34.42 5.44 -4.77
C TRP A 680 32.90 5.64 -4.60
N PRO A 681 32.22 6.50 -5.39
CA PRO A 681 30.75 6.57 -5.40
C PRO A 681 30.09 5.25 -5.78
N GLU A 682 30.52 4.62 -6.87
CA GLU A 682 30.02 3.31 -7.30
C GLU A 682 30.34 2.23 -6.27
N TYR A 683 31.55 2.24 -5.72
CA TYR A 683 31.94 1.31 -4.66
C TYR A 683 31.04 1.44 -3.43
N THR A 684 30.83 2.67 -2.95
CA THR A 684 30.03 2.93 -1.75
C THR A 684 28.55 2.62 -1.97
N SER A 685 28.01 2.91 -3.17
CA SER A 685 26.65 2.55 -3.53
C SER A 685 26.47 1.02 -3.59
N ALA A 686 27.36 0.30 -4.27
CA ALA A 686 27.31 -1.16 -4.33
C ALA A 686 27.35 -1.77 -2.92
N LYS A 687 28.25 -1.27 -2.06
CA LYS A 687 28.33 -1.71 -0.66
C LYS A 687 27.06 -1.39 0.13
N MET A 688 26.49 -0.19 -0.03
CA MET A 688 25.20 0.16 0.59
C MET A 688 24.11 -0.85 0.22
N LEU A 689 23.99 -1.19 -1.07
CA LEU A 689 23.01 -2.16 -1.56
C LEU A 689 23.30 -3.58 -1.08
N GLN A 690 24.57 -3.99 -1.01
CA GLN A 690 24.96 -5.29 -0.42
C GLN A 690 24.59 -5.36 1.07
N ILE A 691 24.89 -4.31 1.86
CA ILE A 691 24.56 -4.27 3.29
C ILE A 691 23.05 -4.34 3.48
N MET A 692 22.29 -3.54 2.73
CA MET A 692 20.82 -3.58 2.74
C MET A 692 20.30 -4.98 2.41
N ALA A 693 20.76 -5.59 1.31
CA ALA A 693 20.29 -6.90 0.86
C ALA A 693 20.60 -8.00 1.88
N LEU A 694 21.84 -8.04 2.41
CA LEU A 694 22.24 -9.00 3.44
C LEU A 694 21.45 -8.79 4.73
N ALA A 695 21.29 -7.55 5.18
CA ALA A 695 20.54 -7.22 6.39
C ALA A 695 19.07 -7.66 6.29
N LEU A 696 18.42 -7.43 5.15
CA LEU A 696 17.03 -7.83 4.92
C LEU A 696 16.86 -9.34 4.73
N ASN A 697 17.89 -10.04 4.21
CA ASN A 697 17.94 -11.50 4.17
C ASN A 697 18.33 -12.14 5.51
N GLY A 698 18.69 -11.34 6.53
CA GLY A 698 19.11 -11.83 7.84
C GLY A 698 20.55 -12.35 7.93
N ASP A 699 21.39 -12.11 6.91
CA ASP A 699 22.83 -12.44 6.93
C ASP A 699 23.66 -11.27 7.48
N THR A 700 23.46 -10.98 8.76
CA THR A 700 24.06 -9.84 9.45
C THR A 700 25.56 -9.99 9.69
N THR A 701 26.05 -11.22 9.86
CA THR A 701 27.49 -11.50 9.99
C THR A 701 28.25 -11.06 8.74
N ARG A 702 27.82 -11.50 7.55
CA ARG A 702 28.44 -11.07 6.30
C ARG A 702 28.23 -9.58 6.07
N ALA A 703 27.08 -9.04 6.48
CA ALA A 703 26.81 -7.62 6.36
C ALA A 703 27.82 -6.77 7.18
N ILE A 704 28.26 -7.23 8.36
CA ILE A 704 29.30 -6.54 9.15
C ILE A 704 30.60 -6.41 8.36
N ASP A 705 31.06 -7.47 7.70
CA ASP A 705 32.29 -7.43 6.90
C ASP A 705 32.18 -6.40 5.78
N VAL A 706 31.03 -6.37 5.09
CA VAL A 706 30.73 -5.38 4.06
C VAL A 706 30.65 -3.96 4.65
N CYS A 707 30.12 -3.79 5.86
CA CYS A 707 30.09 -2.50 6.57
C CYS A 707 31.51 -1.97 6.81
N ILE A 708 32.41 -2.81 7.34
CA ILE A 708 33.80 -2.42 7.66
C ILE A 708 34.53 -1.97 6.39
N ASP A 709 34.32 -2.69 5.29
CA ASP A 709 34.88 -2.33 3.98
C ASP A 709 34.32 -1.01 3.45
N ALA A 710 32.99 -0.81 3.51
CA ALA A 710 32.34 0.41 3.04
C ALA A 710 32.84 1.68 3.74
N LEU A 711 33.14 1.60 5.05
CA LEU A 711 33.53 2.76 5.86
C LEU A 711 34.83 3.43 5.41
N GLN A 712 35.69 2.73 4.68
CA GLN A 712 36.95 3.28 4.14
C GLN A 712 36.69 4.40 3.11
N TYR A 713 35.53 4.39 2.46
CA TYR A 713 35.21 5.26 1.33
C TYR A 713 34.20 6.35 1.67
N VAL A 714 33.32 6.10 2.67
CA VAL A 714 32.19 6.99 3.04
C VAL A 714 32.61 8.42 3.33
N ASP A 715 33.74 8.64 4.04
CA ASP A 715 34.22 9.98 4.40
C ASP A 715 34.90 10.72 3.25
N GLN A 716 35.19 10.01 2.16
CA GLN A 716 35.98 10.53 1.06
C GLN A 716 35.17 10.72 -0.23
N LEU A 717 33.85 10.57 -0.14
CA LEU A 717 32.96 10.78 -1.27
C LEU A 717 32.99 12.25 -1.73
N PRO A 718 32.97 12.50 -3.05
CA PRO A 718 32.83 13.85 -3.58
C PRO A 718 31.45 14.43 -3.23
N ASN A 719 31.34 15.76 -3.23
CA ASN A 719 30.12 16.47 -2.82
C ASN A 719 28.85 16.01 -3.55
N TRP A 720 28.95 15.70 -4.85
CA TRP A 720 27.81 15.25 -5.66
C TRP A 720 27.34 13.82 -5.31
N ALA A 721 28.13 13.04 -4.57
CA ALA A 721 27.82 11.67 -4.13
C ALA A 721 27.52 11.55 -2.62
N LEU A 722 27.53 12.67 -1.88
CA LEU A 722 27.40 12.64 -0.41
C LEU A 722 26.08 12.05 0.10
N TYR A 723 25.03 12.01 -0.72
CA TYR A 723 23.75 11.40 -0.34
C TYR A 723 23.87 9.91 -0.02
N ILE A 724 24.87 9.20 -0.57
CA ILE A 724 25.03 7.75 -0.32
C ILE A 724 25.52 7.53 1.12
N ALA A 725 26.40 8.39 1.63
CA ALA A 725 27.05 8.25 2.93
C ALA A 725 26.09 8.07 4.12
N PRO A 726 25.11 8.95 4.37
CA PRO A 726 24.20 8.80 5.51
C PRO A 726 23.37 7.52 5.39
N HIS A 727 22.99 7.09 4.18
CA HIS A 727 22.22 5.87 3.96
C HIS A 727 23.06 4.61 4.22
N THR A 728 24.31 4.57 3.76
CA THR A 728 25.26 3.49 4.08
C THR A 728 25.45 3.38 5.59
N LEU A 729 25.73 4.50 6.27
CA LEU A 729 25.92 4.53 7.72
C LEU A 729 24.66 4.12 8.49
N TYR A 730 23.48 4.51 8.01
CA TYR A 730 22.21 4.06 8.58
C TYR A 730 22.08 2.54 8.50
N TRP A 731 22.36 1.93 7.34
CA TRP A 731 22.31 0.48 7.20
C TRP A 731 23.39 -0.25 8.02
N CYS A 732 24.62 0.28 8.09
CA CYS A 732 25.64 -0.24 9.00
C CYS A 732 25.13 -0.24 10.44
N SER A 733 24.49 0.85 10.88
CA SER A 733 23.90 0.91 12.21
C SER A 733 22.83 -0.17 12.42
N ARG A 734 21.92 -0.35 11.45
CA ARG A 734 20.87 -1.38 11.53
C ARG A 734 21.44 -2.78 11.70
N VAL A 735 22.48 -3.13 10.95
CA VAL A 735 23.18 -4.42 11.08
C VAL A 735 23.78 -4.59 12.47
N PHE A 736 24.50 -3.59 12.98
CA PHE A 736 25.15 -3.66 14.28
C PHE A 736 24.14 -3.68 15.45
N ILE A 737 22.97 -3.06 15.31
CA ILE A 737 21.88 -3.18 16.29
C ILE A 737 21.40 -4.62 16.41
N VAL A 738 21.22 -5.32 15.28
CA VAL A 738 20.75 -6.72 15.27
C VAL A 738 21.78 -7.65 15.93
N GLU A 739 23.06 -7.33 15.80
CA GLU A 739 24.19 -8.06 16.42
C GLU A 739 24.51 -7.61 17.85
N ASP A 740 23.61 -6.83 18.48
CA ASP A 740 23.75 -6.29 19.85
C ASP A 740 24.99 -5.40 20.09
N ARG A 741 25.54 -4.82 19.02
CA ARG A 741 26.70 -3.89 19.04
C ARG A 741 26.23 -2.43 19.05
N LYS A 742 25.41 -2.09 20.05
CA LYS A 742 24.76 -0.77 20.16
C LYS A 742 25.72 0.43 20.21
N PRO A 743 26.87 0.39 20.90
CA PRO A 743 27.80 1.54 20.93
C PRO A 743 28.32 1.91 19.54
N GLU A 744 28.72 0.93 18.73
CA GLU A 744 29.18 1.13 17.36
C GLU A 744 28.04 1.61 16.45
N ALA A 745 26.87 0.99 16.56
CA ALA A 745 25.68 1.41 15.84
C ALA A 745 25.30 2.88 16.11
N ALA A 746 25.38 3.33 17.36
CA ALA A 746 25.16 4.72 17.73
C ALA A 746 26.25 5.64 17.17
N GLY A 747 27.50 5.16 17.10
CA GLY A 747 28.60 5.83 16.43
C GLY A 747 28.30 6.12 14.96
N PHE A 748 27.80 5.12 14.22
CA PHE A 748 27.41 5.28 12.82
C PHE A 748 26.26 6.28 12.64
N LEU A 749 25.22 6.23 13.47
CA LEU A 749 24.11 7.18 13.38
C LEU A 749 24.52 8.62 13.71
N LYS A 750 25.35 8.81 14.75
CA LYS A 750 25.94 10.12 15.07
C LYS A 750 26.80 10.66 13.93
N LYS A 751 27.50 9.79 13.22
CA LYS A 751 28.27 10.15 12.03
C LYS A 751 27.36 10.50 10.86
N ALA A 752 26.31 9.71 10.60
CA ALA A 752 25.33 9.94 9.56
C ALA A 752 24.62 11.31 9.73
N LYS A 753 24.29 11.68 10.97
CA LYS A 753 23.67 12.97 11.33
C LYS A 753 24.53 14.19 10.97
N ARG A 754 25.84 14.03 10.78
CA ARG A 754 26.74 15.15 10.42
C ARG A 754 26.54 15.60 8.97
N TYR A 755 26.05 14.71 8.11
CA TYR A 755 25.72 15.05 6.73
C TYR A 755 24.42 15.87 6.70
N LYS A 756 24.40 16.91 5.87
CA LYS A 756 23.27 17.85 5.73
C LYS A 756 23.06 18.18 4.26
N ASN A 757 21.86 18.65 3.92
CA ASN A 757 21.51 19.17 2.59
C ASN A 757 21.79 18.17 1.45
N TYR A 758 21.43 16.90 1.65
CA TYR A 758 21.52 15.86 0.63
C TYR A 758 20.12 15.42 0.18
N ILE A 759 20.01 14.87 -1.03
CA ILE A 759 18.75 14.34 -1.57
C ILE A 759 18.29 13.11 -0.79
N PHE A 760 16.98 12.87 -0.71
CA PHE A 760 16.38 11.76 0.03
C PHE A 760 16.74 11.76 1.53
N ASP A 761 16.57 12.91 2.20
CA ASP A 761 16.92 13.06 3.62
C ASP A 761 16.33 11.93 4.51
N ILE A 762 17.19 11.36 5.35
CA ILE A 762 16.87 10.32 6.33
C ILE A 762 17.13 10.74 7.78
N HIS A 763 17.38 12.03 8.04
CA HIS A 763 17.65 12.56 9.36
C HIS A 763 16.58 12.15 10.38
N THR A 764 15.29 12.24 10.04
CA THR A 764 14.20 11.84 10.95
C THR A 764 14.29 10.35 11.31
N LYS A 765 14.68 9.48 10.36
CA LYS A 765 14.87 8.04 10.63
C LYS A 765 16.09 7.80 11.52
N ILE A 766 17.18 8.53 11.29
CA ILE A 766 18.39 8.46 12.12
C ILE A 766 18.09 8.85 13.57
N GLU A 767 17.37 9.96 13.81
CA GLU A 767 17.00 10.40 15.16
C GLU A 767 16.11 9.39 15.87
N ARG A 768 15.12 8.83 15.16
CA ARG A 768 14.22 7.82 15.71
C ARG A 768 15.01 6.62 16.23
N VAL A 769 15.86 6.04 15.38
CA VAL A 769 16.68 4.87 15.76
C VAL A 769 17.64 5.22 16.90
N LEU A 770 18.28 6.40 16.87
CA LEU A 770 19.13 6.84 17.98
C LEU A 770 18.37 6.92 19.31
N THR A 771 17.13 7.44 19.27
CA THR A 771 16.29 7.59 20.46
C THR A 771 15.82 6.23 20.99
N GLU A 772 15.53 5.27 20.11
CA GLU A 772 15.15 3.90 20.49
C GLU A 772 16.31 3.09 21.08
N MET A 773 17.56 3.46 20.80
CA MET A 773 18.75 2.79 21.31
C MET A 773 19.21 3.25 22.70
N ILE A 774 18.84 4.47 23.11
CA ILE A 774 19.16 5.10 24.41
C ILE A 774 18.08 4.71 25.41
#